data_AF-A0AA88LY22-F1
#
_entry.id   AF-A0AA88LY22-F1
#
_cell.length_a   1.000
_cell.length_b   1.000
_cell.length_c   1.000
_cell.angle_alpha   90.00
_cell.angle_beta   90.00
_cell.angle_gamma   90.00
#
_symmetry.space_group_name_H-M   'P 1'
#
loop_
_entity.id
_entity.type
_entity.pdbx_description
1 polymer ?
#
loop_
_entity_poly.entity_id
_entity_poly.type
_entity_poly.pdbx_seq_one_letter_code
_entity_poly.pdbx_strand_id
1 'polypeptide(L)'
;MAEGELNVDSLISRLLEVRGCRPGKIVQMTEAEVRGLCIKSREIFLSQPILLELEAPLKICGDIHGQYTDLLRLFEYGGFPPEANYLFLGDYVDRGKQSLETICLLLAYKIKYPENFFLLRGNHECASINRIYGFYDECKRRFNIKLWKTFTDCFNCLPIAAIIDEKIFCCHGGLSPDLQSMEQIRRIMRPTDVPDTGLLCDLLWSDPDKDVQGWGENDRGVSFTFGADVVSKFLNRHDLDLICRAHQVVEDGYEFFAKRQLVTLFSAPNYCGEFDNAGGMMSVDESLMCSFQILKPSEKKAKYQYGGVNSGRPVTPPRTTQAPKKRRLLAHFKAASIGPEYSQSVNARRKQGAPMWRLDRTQTKTSHKPTLRKRRLHTFKTDDSSIFSVYKTSLFVPVLCCDSAVLESKVHLCRNSLATFGWPYSQQPLTSVSTMNHGKPQALTEEWQDGSPFSSPVGVVFLESKNENQIERENIKKPDQSKMNDLSKSDKDAQLEATLKKFPAPNYYLHAFYYTWFGSPKFDGKYIHWDHPQLPHWDSKVAQEYPQGRHSPPDDIGSNFYPSLGAYSSRDPSIIESHMQQLRTAAIGVIAVSWYPPNTKDENGEPTESIVPLLLNLAHKYHIKVAFHIEPYKGRDEVNVFSNVKYIIEKYGDHPAFFRYRTNTGKVLPLFYMYDSYLVNSEQWAKLLKHTESNSIRDTPYDAIFIALLVEEKHKRDILTAGFDGVYTYFATNGFSYGSTQRNWDSIKAFCEDNNLIFIPSVGPGYIDTSIRPWNFQNTRNRINGKYYETSLSAALQARPDFISITSFNEWHEGTQIEMAIPKTSQTVYLDYLPNKPTIYLEITRKWAAIFGGERRKWQE
;
A
#
# COMPACT_ATOMS: atom_id res chain seq x y z
N MET A 1 -14.27 41.88 11.58
CA MET A 1 -15.49 41.72 10.76
C MET A 1 -16.43 40.81 11.54
N ALA A 2 -17.74 41.04 11.50
CA ALA A 2 -18.68 40.13 12.17
C ALA A 2 -18.67 38.78 11.45
N GLU A 3 -18.62 37.68 12.20
CA GLU A 3 -18.81 36.34 11.64
C GLU A 3 -20.31 36.17 11.34
N GLY A 4 -20.64 35.80 10.09
CA GLY A 4 -22.03 35.55 9.69
C GLY A 4 -22.57 34.30 10.38
N GLU A 5 -23.81 34.37 10.85
CA GLU A 5 -24.46 33.28 11.57
C GLU A 5 -24.61 32.03 10.68
N LEU A 6 -24.21 30.87 11.20
CA LEU A 6 -24.14 29.61 10.45
C LEU A 6 -25.54 29.04 10.23
N ASN A 7 -26.13 29.31 9.06
CA ASN A 7 -27.42 28.75 8.68
C ASN A 7 -27.28 27.28 8.23
N VAL A 8 -27.30 26.36 9.21
CA VAL A 8 -27.15 24.91 9.01
C VAL A 8 -28.26 24.34 8.10
N ASP A 9 -29.51 24.80 8.22
CA ASP A 9 -30.64 24.33 7.40
C ASP A 9 -30.47 24.64 5.91
N SER A 10 -30.00 25.84 5.58
CA SER A 10 -29.66 26.24 4.20
C SER A 10 -28.51 25.40 3.64
N LEU A 11 -27.57 24.98 4.48
CA LEU A 11 -26.41 24.19 4.09
C LEU A 11 -26.80 22.72 3.86
N ILE A 12 -27.57 22.11 4.78
CA ILE A 12 -28.18 20.79 4.59
C ILE A 12 -29.04 20.78 3.32
N SER A 13 -29.88 21.81 3.10
CA SER A 13 -30.72 21.89 1.89
C SER A 13 -29.90 21.83 0.60
N ARG A 14 -28.87 22.69 0.45
CA ARG A 14 -27.96 22.68 -0.70
C ARG A 14 -27.21 21.36 -0.88
N LEU A 15 -26.81 20.74 0.22
CA LEU A 15 -26.14 19.43 0.21
C LEU A 15 -27.11 18.34 -0.29
N LEU A 16 -28.37 18.36 0.13
CA LEU A 16 -29.41 17.41 -0.29
C LEU A 16 -30.03 17.71 -1.67
N GLU A 17 -29.92 18.92 -2.19
CA GLU A 17 -30.39 19.34 -3.53
C GLU A 17 -29.67 18.64 -4.69
N VAL A 18 -28.52 17.99 -4.45
CA VAL A 18 -27.81 17.22 -5.47
C VAL A 18 -28.21 15.73 -5.52
N ARG A 19 -29.16 15.29 -4.68
CA ARG A 19 -29.81 13.97 -4.84
C ARG A 19 -30.41 13.86 -6.25
N GLY A 20 -30.28 12.68 -6.86
CA GLY A 20 -30.71 12.43 -8.25
C GLY A 20 -29.93 13.18 -9.36
N CYS A 21 -28.98 14.05 -9.02
CA CYS A 21 -28.06 14.62 -10.02
C CYS A 21 -27.01 13.58 -10.45
N ARG A 22 -26.23 13.91 -11.49
CA ARG A 22 -25.06 13.10 -11.86
C ARG A 22 -24.06 13.06 -10.68
N PRO A 23 -23.51 11.88 -10.31
CA PRO A 23 -22.47 11.75 -9.28
C PRO A 23 -21.27 12.66 -9.60
N GLY A 24 -20.62 13.22 -8.57
CA GLY A 24 -19.55 14.21 -8.72
C GLY A 24 -20.03 15.66 -8.87
N LYS A 25 -21.33 15.96 -8.71
CA LYS A 25 -21.82 17.35 -8.66
C LYS A 25 -21.35 18.01 -7.35
N ILE A 26 -20.40 18.93 -7.49
CA ILE A 26 -19.88 19.77 -6.41
C ILE A 26 -20.98 20.67 -5.84
N VAL A 27 -21.04 20.78 -4.51
CA VAL A 27 -21.92 21.70 -3.78
C VAL A 27 -21.13 22.96 -3.43
N GLN A 28 -21.76 24.12 -3.62
CA GLN A 28 -21.15 25.42 -3.30
C GLN A 28 -21.30 25.72 -1.81
N MET A 29 -20.16 25.74 -1.14
CA MET A 29 -19.99 26.03 0.28
C MET A 29 -18.87 27.06 0.42
N THR A 30 -19.04 28.05 1.29
CA THR A 30 -18.01 29.05 1.59
C THR A 30 -17.05 28.56 2.67
N GLU A 31 -15.83 29.10 2.70
CA GLU A 31 -14.85 28.79 3.75
C GLU A 31 -15.39 29.13 5.15
N ALA A 32 -16.21 30.19 5.26
CA ALA A 32 -16.83 30.59 6.52
C ALA A 32 -17.85 29.57 7.02
N GLU A 33 -18.70 29.01 6.14
CA GLU A 33 -19.66 27.95 6.49
C GLU A 33 -18.94 26.67 6.93
N VAL A 34 -17.92 26.24 6.18
CA VAL A 34 -17.16 25.01 6.50
C VAL A 34 -16.37 25.17 7.80
N ARG A 35 -15.72 26.33 8.01
CA ARG A 35 -15.06 26.66 9.29
C ARG A 35 -16.07 26.72 10.43
N GLY A 36 -17.27 27.26 10.21
CA GLY A 36 -18.36 27.29 11.18
C GLY A 36 -18.82 25.89 11.59
N LEU A 37 -19.02 24.98 10.64
CA LEU A 37 -19.35 23.57 10.89
C LEU A 37 -18.29 22.92 11.79
N CYS A 38 -17.00 23.09 11.48
CA CYS A 38 -15.92 22.51 12.26
C CYS A 38 -15.89 23.06 13.70
N ILE A 39 -16.03 24.38 13.89
CA ILE A 39 -16.01 25.01 15.22
C ILE A 39 -17.21 24.54 16.06
N LYS A 40 -18.43 24.58 15.50
CA LYS A 40 -19.64 24.19 16.24
C LYS A 40 -19.72 22.69 16.54
N SER A 41 -19.28 21.84 15.61
CA SER A 41 -19.20 20.39 15.87
C SER A 41 -18.16 20.08 16.94
N ARG A 42 -17.00 20.76 16.92
CA ARG A 42 -15.94 20.63 17.92
C ARG A 42 -16.43 20.97 19.34
N GLU A 43 -17.25 22.01 19.50
CA GLU A 43 -17.88 22.34 20.78
C GLU A 43 -18.75 21.17 21.29
N ILE A 44 -19.60 20.61 20.42
CA ILE A 44 -20.52 19.50 20.75
C ILE A 44 -19.75 18.20 21.07
N PHE A 45 -18.72 17.86 20.29
CA PHE A 45 -17.93 16.66 20.55
C PHE A 45 -17.18 16.73 21.88
N LEU A 46 -16.75 17.93 22.30
CA LEU A 46 -16.06 18.13 23.58
C LEU A 46 -17.04 18.16 24.79
N SER A 47 -18.33 18.44 24.59
CA SER A 47 -19.33 18.33 25.67
C SER A 47 -19.89 16.92 25.84
N GLN A 48 -19.94 16.12 24.78
CA GLN A 48 -20.29 14.68 24.84
C GLN A 48 -19.10 13.83 25.32
N PRO A 49 -19.31 12.68 25.99
CA PRO A 49 -18.23 11.80 26.44
C PRO A 49 -17.46 11.15 25.27
N ILE A 50 -16.26 10.61 25.55
CA ILE A 50 -15.44 9.95 24.50
C ILE A 50 -15.87 8.50 24.21
N LEU A 51 -16.44 7.85 25.22
CA LEU A 51 -17.25 6.65 25.10
C LEU A 51 -18.70 7.12 25.16
N LEU A 52 -19.44 7.04 24.05
CA LEU A 52 -20.86 7.38 24.04
C LEU A 52 -21.69 6.26 24.66
N GLU A 53 -22.78 6.60 25.33
CA GLU A 53 -23.75 5.67 25.89
C GLU A 53 -25.11 6.05 25.25
N LEU A 54 -25.72 5.11 24.51
CA LEU A 54 -26.77 5.36 23.51
C LEU A 54 -27.94 4.38 23.67
N GLU A 55 -29.14 4.79 23.26
CA GLU A 55 -30.38 4.00 23.32
C GLU A 55 -30.86 3.61 21.91
N ALA A 56 -31.41 2.40 21.74
CA ALA A 56 -32.15 2.00 20.54
C ALA A 56 -33.55 2.67 20.49
N PRO A 57 -34.15 2.87 19.30
CA PRO A 57 -33.71 2.39 17.98
C PRO A 57 -32.75 3.34 17.27
N LEU A 58 -31.71 2.79 16.62
CA LEU A 58 -30.77 3.56 15.78
C LEU A 58 -30.16 2.74 14.65
N LYS A 59 -29.49 3.45 13.72
CA LYS A 59 -28.87 2.87 12.51
C LYS A 59 -27.37 3.08 12.53
N ILE A 60 -26.62 2.00 12.32
CA ILE A 60 -25.16 1.98 12.40
C ILE A 60 -24.56 1.88 10.99
N CYS A 61 -23.63 2.78 10.70
CA CYS A 61 -22.95 2.91 9.42
C CYS A 61 -21.43 2.80 9.60
N GLY A 62 -20.78 2.01 8.74
CA GLY A 62 -19.32 1.93 8.66
C GLY A 62 -18.75 2.96 7.68
N ASP A 63 -17.58 2.66 7.13
CA ASP A 63 -16.76 3.52 6.28
C ASP A 63 -17.55 4.11 5.09
N ILE A 64 -17.31 5.39 4.79
CA ILE A 64 -17.94 6.15 3.69
C ILE A 64 -16.92 6.69 2.69
N HIS A 65 -15.71 7.05 3.14
CA HIS A 65 -14.57 7.48 2.31
C HIS A 65 -14.95 8.42 1.16
N GLY A 66 -15.58 9.56 1.46
CA GLY A 66 -15.91 10.56 0.45
C GLY A 66 -16.84 10.11 -0.69
N GLN A 67 -17.49 8.94 -0.61
CA GLN A 67 -18.52 8.49 -1.55
C GLN A 67 -19.86 9.18 -1.30
N TYR A 68 -19.87 10.51 -1.45
CA TYR A 68 -20.99 11.38 -1.11
C TYR A 68 -22.33 10.96 -1.75
N THR A 69 -22.31 10.48 -2.99
CA THR A 69 -23.53 10.01 -3.66
C THR A 69 -24.11 8.77 -2.99
N ASP A 70 -23.27 7.87 -2.47
CA ASP A 70 -23.72 6.68 -1.76
C ASP A 70 -24.16 6.99 -0.33
N LEU A 71 -23.55 7.97 0.35
CA LEU A 71 -24.07 8.52 1.61
C LEU A 71 -25.48 9.09 1.43
N LEU A 72 -25.75 9.82 0.34
CA LEU A 72 -27.10 10.31 0.04
C LEU A 72 -28.10 9.16 -0.17
N ARG A 73 -27.69 8.08 -0.86
CA ARG A 73 -28.50 6.86 -1.01
C ARG A 73 -28.70 6.11 0.31
N LEU A 74 -27.72 6.15 1.21
CA LEU A 74 -27.80 5.54 2.55
C LEU A 74 -28.93 6.17 3.38
N PHE A 75 -29.09 7.49 3.32
CA PHE A 75 -30.24 8.20 3.91
C PHE A 75 -31.55 7.99 3.14
N GLU A 76 -31.53 7.74 1.83
CA GLU A 76 -32.75 7.35 1.09
C GLU A 76 -33.28 5.96 1.52
N TYR A 77 -32.41 5.06 1.98
CA TYR A 77 -32.78 3.73 2.50
C TYR A 77 -33.10 3.79 4.01
N GLY A 78 -32.29 4.49 4.79
CA GLY A 78 -32.44 4.60 6.24
C GLY A 78 -33.40 5.68 6.73
N GLY A 79 -33.89 6.56 5.86
CA GLY A 79 -34.59 7.78 6.27
C GLY A 79 -33.60 8.90 6.60
N PHE A 80 -34.09 10.14 6.59
CA PHE A 80 -33.28 11.31 6.91
C PHE A 80 -33.39 11.63 8.42
N PRO A 81 -32.44 12.36 9.02
CA PRO A 81 -32.62 12.89 10.37
C PRO A 81 -33.62 14.08 10.38
N PRO A 82 -34.62 14.10 11.29
CA PRO A 82 -34.68 13.35 12.54
C PRO A 82 -35.57 12.09 12.48
N GLU A 83 -36.09 11.68 11.32
CA GLU A 83 -36.93 10.49 11.20
C GLU A 83 -36.18 9.15 11.46
N ALA A 84 -34.86 9.19 11.59
CA ALA A 84 -34.05 8.09 12.10
C ALA A 84 -32.82 8.58 12.89
N ASN A 85 -32.49 7.88 13.98
CA ASN A 85 -31.25 8.04 14.74
C ASN A 85 -30.09 7.31 14.04
N TYR A 86 -28.87 7.85 14.16
CA TYR A 86 -27.69 7.35 13.45
C TYR A 86 -26.42 7.32 14.32
N LEU A 87 -25.61 6.27 14.15
CA LEU A 87 -24.23 6.16 14.63
C LEU A 87 -23.32 5.82 13.44
N PHE A 88 -22.43 6.72 13.05
CA PHE A 88 -21.37 6.41 12.08
C PHE A 88 -20.07 6.06 12.82
N LEU A 89 -19.40 4.99 12.40
CA LEU A 89 -18.26 4.40 13.12
C LEU A 89 -16.91 5.03 12.77
N GLY A 90 -16.76 5.64 11.58
CA GLY A 90 -15.54 6.34 11.18
C GLY A 90 -15.36 6.43 9.67
N ASP A 91 -14.18 6.91 9.25
CA ASP A 91 -13.68 6.95 7.88
C ASP A 91 -14.64 7.63 6.89
N TYR A 92 -14.87 8.92 7.14
CA TYR A 92 -15.77 9.78 6.38
C TYR A 92 -15.09 10.39 5.15
N VAL A 93 -13.78 10.60 5.24
CA VAL A 93 -12.96 11.30 4.24
C VAL A 93 -11.97 10.38 3.53
N ASP A 94 -11.22 10.96 2.60
CA ASP A 94 -10.25 10.32 1.71
C ASP A 94 -10.82 9.37 0.67
N ARG A 95 -9.99 9.03 -0.33
CA ARG A 95 -10.19 8.06 -1.41
C ARG A 95 -11.32 8.39 -2.39
N GLY A 96 -12.53 8.68 -1.90
CA GLY A 96 -13.66 9.14 -2.70
C GLY A 96 -13.59 10.62 -3.10
N LYS A 97 -14.36 10.96 -4.13
CA LYS A 97 -14.18 12.18 -4.94
C LYS A 97 -14.85 13.43 -4.36
N GLN A 98 -15.56 13.30 -3.23
CA GLN A 98 -16.35 14.36 -2.58
C GLN A 98 -16.26 14.24 -1.05
N SER A 99 -15.05 14.22 -0.50
CA SER A 99 -14.84 14.11 0.95
C SER A 99 -15.38 15.35 1.67
N LEU A 100 -15.22 16.54 1.09
CA LEU A 100 -15.74 17.78 1.66
C LEU A 100 -17.27 17.79 1.79
N GLU A 101 -18.04 17.45 0.75
CA GLU A 101 -19.50 17.34 0.88
C GLU A 101 -19.92 16.28 1.90
N THR A 102 -19.21 15.14 1.93
CA THR A 102 -19.47 14.03 2.85
C THR A 102 -19.36 14.48 4.31
N ILE A 103 -18.19 15.00 4.71
CA ILE A 103 -18.01 15.44 6.10
C ILE A 103 -18.87 16.65 6.45
N CYS A 104 -19.08 17.59 5.52
CA CYS A 104 -19.91 18.77 5.81
C CYS A 104 -21.38 18.39 6.06
N LEU A 105 -21.93 17.39 5.36
CA LEU A 105 -23.29 16.90 5.63
C LEU A 105 -23.39 16.20 7.00
N LEU A 106 -22.41 15.35 7.35
CA LEU A 106 -22.37 14.66 8.64
C LEU A 106 -22.24 15.66 9.82
N LEU A 107 -21.34 16.64 9.71
CA LEU A 107 -21.18 17.70 10.72
C LEU A 107 -22.43 18.60 10.80
N ALA A 108 -23.09 18.91 9.69
CA ALA A 108 -24.31 19.70 9.68
C ALA A 108 -25.47 18.97 10.41
N TYR A 109 -25.65 17.66 10.17
CA TYR A 109 -26.60 16.87 10.96
C TYR A 109 -26.20 16.76 12.43
N LYS A 110 -24.91 16.64 12.74
CA LYS A 110 -24.45 16.61 14.15
C LYS A 110 -24.77 17.89 14.91
N ILE A 111 -24.67 19.06 14.26
CA ILE A 111 -25.03 20.34 14.87
C ILE A 111 -26.55 20.48 15.01
N LYS A 112 -27.33 19.99 14.03
CA LYS A 112 -28.79 20.14 14.06
C LYS A 112 -29.49 19.15 15.01
N TYR A 113 -28.97 17.93 15.13
CA TYR A 113 -29.57 16.85 15.93
C TYR A 113 -28.51 16.15 16.81
N PRO A 114 -27.88 16.86 17.77
CA PRO A 114 -26.72 16.35 18.52
C PRO A 114 -27.02 15.11 19.36
N GLU A 115 -28.29 14.89 19.73
CA GLU A 115 -28.76 13.75 20.53
C GLU A 115 -29.44 12.64 19.70
N ASN A 116 -29.41 12.75 18.36
CA ASN A 116 -29.95 11.73 17.43
C ASN A 116 -28.90 11.29 16.39
N PHE A 117 -27.85 12.10 16.19
CA PHE A 117 -26.82 11.89 15.18
C PHE A 117 -25.45 11.79 15.86
N PHE A 118 -24.82 10.63 15.77
CA PHE A 118 -23.58 10.30 16.48
C PHE A 118 -22.48 9.91 15.49
N LEU A 119 -21.28 10.40 15.75
CA LEU A 119 -20.10 10.24 14.90
C LEU A 119 -18.94 9.80 15.81
N LEU A 120 -18.35 8.65 15.51
CA LEU A 120 -17.08 8.22 16.09
C LEU A 120 -15.91 8.64 15.19
N ARG A 121 -14.69 8.43 15.66
CA ARG A 121 -13.45 8.67 14.90
C ARG A 121 -13.03 7.40 14.16
N GLY A 122 -12.74 7.50 12.87
CA GLY A 122 -11.97 6.50 12.14
C GLY A 122 -10.48 6.85 12.06
N ASN A 123 -9.67 5.96 11.48
CA ASN A 123 -8.24 6.21 11.31
C ASN A 123 -7.96 7.21 10.17
N HIS A 124 -8.88 7.41 9.23
CA HIS A 124 -8.82 8.49 8.23
C HIS A 124 -9.20 9.86 8.82
N GLU A 125 -9.83 9.92 9.99
CA GLU A 125 -9.91 11.15 10.79
C GLU A 125 -8.59 11.45 11.56
N CYS A 126 -7.45 10.89 11.13
CA CYS A 126 -6.11 11.25 11.58
C CYS A 126 -5.34 12.08 10.54
N ALA A 127 -4.62 13.11 11.00
CA ALA A 127 -3.92 14.08 10.15
C ALA A 127 -2.75 13.49 9.33
N SER A 128 -2.15 12.39 9.79
CA SER A 128 -1.12 11.67 9.01
C SER A 128 -1.72 10.92 7.83
N ILE A 129 -2.93 10.39 7.99
CA ILE A 129 -3.63 9.55 7.02
C ILE A 129 -4.31 10.40 5.95
N ASN A 130 -5.14 11.37 6.36
CA ASN A 130 -5.86 12.23 5.41
C ASN A 130 -5.01 13.29 4.70
N ARG A 131 -3.73 13.36 5.06
CA ARG A 131 -2.68 14.03 4.28
C ARG A 131 -2.18 13.22 3.09
N ILE A 132 -2.36 11.89 3.10
CA ILE A 132 -1.82 10.96 2.09
C ILE A 132 -2.95 10.44 1.18
N TYR A 133 -4.15 10.19 1.70
CA TYR A 133 -5.24 9.57 0.95
C TYR A 133 -6.25 10.56 0.32
N GLY A 134 -5.93 11.86 0.31
CA GLY A 134 -6.49 12.84 -0.63
C GLY A 134 -7.31 14.00 -0.06
N PHE A 135 -7.84 13.92 1.17
CA PHE A 135 -8.67 15.00 1.75
C PHE A 135 -7.88 16.31 1.96
N TYR A 136 -6.61 16.23 2.34
CA TYR A 136 -5.70 17.38 2.40
C TYR A 136 -5.61 18.11 1.06
N ASP A 137 -5.39 17.38 -0.04
CA ASP A 137 -5.30 17.99 -1.37
C ASP A 137 -6.67 18.45 -1.87
N GLU A 138 -7.78 17.80 -1.49
CA GLU A 138 -9.12 18.32 -1.76
C GLU A 138 -9.36 19.68 -1.07
N CYS A 139 -9.02 19.78 0.22
CA CYS A 139 -9.09 21.02 1.00
C CYS A 139 -8.17 22.11 0.46
N LYS A 140 -6.90 21.77 0.16
CA LYS A 140 -5.89 22.67 -0.41
C LYS A 140 -6.27 23.18 -1.80
N ARG A 141 -6.94 22.36 -2.61
CA ARG A 141 -7.36 22.70 -3.99
C ARG A 141 -8.69 23.47 -4.05
N ARG A 142 -9.65 23.17 -3.16
CA ARG A 142 -10.97 23.82 -3.14
C ARG A 142 -11.03 25.06 -2.24
N PHE A 143 -10.21 25.10 -1.19
CA PHE A 143 -10.14 26.18 -0.21
C PHE A 143 -8.67 26.51 0.10
N ASN A 144 -8.16 26.11 1.26
CA ASN A 144 -6.76 26.31 1.65
C ASN A 144 -6.34 25.35 2.79
N ILE A 145 -5.03 25.33 3.10
CA ILE A 145 -4.42 24.46 4.11
C ILE A 145 -4.86 24.79 5.56
N LYS A 146 -5.28 26.02 5.87
CA LYS A 146 -5.81 26.38 7.21
C LYS A 146 -7.16 25.72 7.45
N LEU A 147 -8.00 25.58 6.42
CA LEU A 147 -9.27 24.88 6.55
C LEU A 147 -9.08 23.37 6.81
N TRP A 148 -8.09 22.74 6.17
CA TRP A 148 -7.70 21.36 6.52
C TRP A 148 -7.27 21.23 7.98
N LYS A 149 -6.44 22.16 8.51
CA LYS A 149 -6.11 22.19 9.94
C LYS A 149 -7.35 22.35 10.82
N THR A 150 -8.31 23.18 10.39
CA THR A 150 -9.58 23.36 11.12
C THR A 150 -10.41 22.05 11.17
N PHE A 151 -10.35 21.22 10.12
CA PHE A 151 -10.90 19.85 10.17
C PHE A 151 -10.11 18.96 11.13
N THR A 152 -8.77 18.98 11.11
CA THR A 152 -7.93 18.25 12.08
C THR A 152 -8.27 18.61 13.53
N ASP A 153 -8.40 19.90 13.85
CA ASP A 153 -8.75 20.40 15.18
C ASP A 153 -10.15 19.92 15.65
N CYS A 154 -11.05 19.65 14.70
CA CYS A 154 -12.37 19.07 14.93
C CYS A 154 -12.30 17.54 15.10
N PHE A 155 -11.58 16.84 14.22
CA PHE A 155 -11.39 15.38 14.25
C PHE A 155 -10.67 14.90 15.51
N ASN A 156 -9.69 15.69 16.00
CA ASN A 156 -9.01 15.45 17.27
C ASN A 156 -9.96 15.50 18.48
N CYS A 157 -11.21 15.94 18.31
CA CYS A 157 -12.23 15.98 19.35
C CYS A 157 -13.30 14.89 19.21
N LEU A 158 -13.32 14.07 18.16
CA LEU A 158 -14.33 13.02 17.97
C LEU A 158 -14.31 11.98 19.12
N PRO A 159 -15.48 11.46 19.54
CA PRO A 159 -15.59 10.23 20.35
C PRO A 159 -14.94 9.03 19.65
N ILE A 160 -14.51 8.02 20.41
CA ILE A 160 -13.73 6.87 19.88
C ILE A 160 -14.54 5.56 19.88
N ALA A 161 -15.51 5.44 20.79
CA ALA A 161 -16.35 4.26 20.91
C ALA A 161 -17.76 4.64 21.39
N ALA A 162 -18.71 3.72 21.26
CA ALA A 162 -20.03 3.80 21.87
C ALA A 162 -20.46 2.47 22.49
N ILE A 163 -21.44 2.52 23.40
CA ILE A 163 -22.20 1.36 23.88
C ILE A 163 -23.68 1.66 23.66
N ILE A 164 -24.41 0.70 23.09
CA ILE A 164 -25.86 0.79 22.84
C ILE A 164 -26.58 -0.14 23.82
N ASP A 165 -27.54 0.41 24.58
CA ASP A 165 -28.36 -0.25 25.61
C ASP A 165 -27.58 -1.20 26.51
N GLU A 166 -26.39 -0.78 26.94
CA GLU A 166 -25.43 -1.56 27.75
C GLU A 166 -24.96 -2.90 27.13
N LYS A 167 -25.35 -3.26 25.90
CA LYS A 167 -25.15 -4.60 25.30
C LYS A 167 -24.36 -4.66 23.99
N ILE A 168 -24.32 -3.60 23.19
CA ILE A 168 -23.55 -3.58 21.92
C ILE A 168 -22.40 -2.57 22.01
N PHE A 169 -21.15 -3.04 21.95
CA PHE A 169 -19.97 -2.17 21.90
C PHE A 169 -19.61 -1.80 20.46
N CYS A 170 -19.44 -0.51 20.19
CA CYS A 170 -19.19 0.05 18.86
C CYS A 170 -17.84 0.78 18.80
N CYS A 171 -17.06 0.55 17.75
CA CYS A 171 -15.76 1.21 17.49
C CYS A 171 -15.46 1.24 15.98
N HIS A 172 -14.35 1.86 15.56
CA HIS A 172 -13.93 1.83 14.16
C HIS A 172 -13.14 0.55 13.82
N GLY A 173 -11.96 0.41 14.43
CA GLY A 173 -11.07 -0.73 14.25
C GLY A 173 -11.56 -1.93 15.06
N GLY A 174 -11.16 -2.05 16.32
CA GLY A 174 -11.47 -3.24 17.09
C GLY A 174 -10.99 -3.19 18.53
N LEU A 175 -10.52 -4.33 19.04
CA LEU A 175 -10.08 -4.47 20.43
C LEU A 175 -8.58 -4.17 20.58
N SER A 176 -8.19 -3.71 21.77
CA SER A 176 -6.79 -3.54 22.18
C SER A 176 -6.37 -4.60 23.20
N PRO A 177 -5.13 -5.11 23.19
CA PRO A 177 -4.58 -5.88 24.30
C PRO A 177 -4.54 -5.07 25.61
N ASP A 178 -4.47 -3.73 25.55
CA ASP A 178 -4.55 -2.87 26.72
C ASP A 178 -5.98 -2.76 27.29
N LEU A 179 -7.03 -3.08 26.52
CA LEU A 179 -8.43 -2.87 26.93
C LEU A 179 -8.90 -3.93 27.93
N GLN A 180 -8.76 -3.61 29.21
CA GLN A 180 -9.22 -4.43 30.33
C GLN A 180 -10.47 -3.86 31.03
N SER A 181 -10.76 -2.57 30.86
CA SER A 181 -11.97 -1.88 31.35
C SER A 181 -12.35 -0.69 30.47
N MET A 182 -13.65 -0.45 30.30
CA MET A 182 -14.22 0.74 29.63
C MET A 182 -13.75 2.07 30.24
N GLU A 183 -13.37 2.04 31.53
CA GLU A 183 -12.73 3.17 32.22
C GLU A 183 -11.46 3.67 31.54
N GLN A 184 -10.73 2.80 30.84
CA GLN A 184 -9.54 3.20 30.10
C GLN A 184 -9.90 4.04 28.87
N ILE A 185 -11.04 3.75 28.22
CA ILE A 185 -11.56 4.57 27.12
C ILE A 185 -12.06 5.91 27.68
N ARG A 186 -12.86 5.90 28.76
CA ARG A 186 -13.40 7.13 29.40
C ARG A 186 -12.30 8.11 29.88
N ARG A 187 -11.08 7.63 30.11
CA ARG A 187 -9.90 8.43 30.54
C ARG A 187 -9.06 8.99 29.40
N ILE A 188 -9.34 8.66 28.14
CA ILE A 188 -8.65 9.26 26.99
C ILE A 188 -9.06 10.73 26.90
N MET A 189 -8.10 11.63 27.09
CA MET A 189 -8.32 13.07 27.01
C MET A 189 -8.54 13.53 25.57
N ARG A 190 -9.34 14.57 25.38
CA ARG A 190 -9.54 15.27 24.09
C ARG A 190 -9.38 16.79 24.27
N PRO A 191 -8.92 17.54 23.26
CA PRO A 191 -8.49 17.07 21.94
C PRO A 191 -7.21 16.22 22.00
N THR A 192 -7.08 15.23 21.12
CA THR A 192 -5.86 14.41 21.01
C THR A 192 -5.59 13.95 19.58
N ASP A 193 -4.31 13.86 19.21
CA ASP A 193 -3.87 13.12 18.02
C ASP A 193 -3.90 11.61 18.30
N VAL A 194 -3.82 10.79 17.23
CA VAL A 194 -3.71 9.33 17.37
C VAL A 194 -2.23 8.95 17.48
N PRO A 195 -1.78 8.25 18.54
CA PRO A 195 -0.41 7.76 18.66
C PRO A 195 -0.14 6.56 17.74
N ASP A 196 1.13 6.23 17.48
CA ASP A 196 1.51 5.09 16.64
C ASP A 196 1.28 3.70 17.29
N THR A 197 0.95 3.64 18.59
CA THR A 197 0.77 2.40 19.37
C THR A 197 -0.19 2.57 20.57
N GLY A 198 -0.71 1.45 21.09
CA GLY A 198 -1.50 1.36 22.32
C GLY A 198 -2.98 1.69 22.14
N LEU A 199 -3.77 1.57 23.21
CA LEU A 199 -5.25 1.61 23.21
C LEU A 199 -5.94 2.51 22.15
N LEU A 200 -5.56 3.78 22.03
CA LEU A 200 -6.19 4.71 21.06
C LEU A 200 -5.82 4.41 19.60
N CYS A 201 -4.61 3.91 19.34
CA CYS A 201 -4.24 3.37 18.04
C CYS A 201 -5.08 2.10 17.76
N ASP A 202 -5.11 1.18 18.73
CA ASP A 202 -5.67 -0.15 18.51
C ASP A 202 -7.20 -0.13 18.26
N LEU A 203 -7.94 0.74 18.97
CA LEU A 203 -9.37 1.00 18.74
C LEU A 203 -9.69 1.51 17.33
N LEU A 204 -8.69 2.04 16.61
CA LEU A 204 -8.82 2.62 15.26
C LEU A 204 -8.17 1.77 14.16
N TRP A 205 -7.32 0.79 14.51
CA TRP A 205 -6.46 0.07 13.55
C TRP A 205 -6.41 -1.46 13.71
N SER A 206 -6.91 -2.02 14.81
CA SER A 206 -6.89 -3.48 15.02
C SER A 206 -7.91 -4.20 14.13
N ASP A 207 -7.63 -5.47 13.81
CA ASP A 207 -8.49 -6.29 12.95
C ASP A 207 -8.79 -7.69 13.55
N PRO A 208 -10.03 -8.21 13.42
CA PRO A 208 -10.30 -9.61 13.66
C PRO A 208 -9.61 -10.47 12.59
N ASP A 209 -9.00 -11.59 13.01
CA ASP A 209 -8.52 -12.62 12.10
C ASP A 209 -9.01 -14.00 12.57
N LYS A 210 -9.47 -14.81 11.62
CA LYS A 210 -9.95 -16.18 11.80
C LYS A 210 -8.81 -17.19 11.96
N ASP A 211 -7.64 -16.86 11.41
CA ASP A 211 -6.45 -17.73 11.37
C ASP A 211 -5.56 -17.48 12.62
N VAL A 212 -5.91 -16.51 13.47
CA VAL A 212 -5.22 -16.12 14.72
C VAL A 212 -5.95 -16.64 15.96
N GLN A 213 -5.19 -17.07 16.97
CA GLN A 213 -5.66 -17.35 18.32
C GLN A 213 -4.98 -16.39 19.31
N GLY A 214 -5.74 -15.72 20.17
CA GLY A 214 -5.22 -14.64 21.00
C GLY A 214 -4.96 -13.37 20.17
N TRP A 215 -3.77 -12.78 20.33
CA TRP A 215 -3.33 -11.58 19.61
C TRP A 215 -2.21 -11.94 18.63
N GLY A 216 -2.22 -11.31 17.44
CA GLY A 216 -1.17 -11.42 16.43
C GLY A 216 -0.68 -10.05 15.95
N GLU A 217 0.35 -10.05 15.11
CA GLU A 217 0.76 -8.84 14.37
C GLU A 217 -0.27 -8.53 13.26
N ASN A 218 -0.31 -7.28 12.80
CA ASN A 218 -1.25 -6.83 11.79
C ASN A 218 -0.53 -6.53 10.46
N ASP A 219 -1.02 -7.09 9.34
CA ASP A 219 -0.49 -6.90 7.99
C ASP A 219 -0.45 -5.41 7.54
N ARG A 220 -1.20 -4.52 8.21
CA ARG A 220 -1.12 -3.04 8.04
C ARG A 220 0.19 -2.44 8.56
N GLY A 221 0.98 -3.18 9.33
CA GLY A 221 2.25 -2.73 9.95
C GLY A 221 2.09 -1.83 11.17
N VAL A 222 0.87 -1.72 11.70
CA VAL A 222 0.44 -0.92 12.86
C VAL A 222 -0.71 -1.67 13.56
N SER A 223 -0.82 -1.56 14.89
CA SER A 223 -1.80 -2.31 15.70
C SER A 223 -1.65 -3.84 15.61
N PHE A 224 -2.65 -4.56 16.12
CA PHE A 224 -2.70 -6.01 16.29
C PHE A 224 -3.81 -6.65 15.45
N THR A 225 -3.71 -7.96 15.23
CA THR A 225 -4.85 -8.83 14.87
C THR A 225 -5.37 -9.55 16.10
N PHE A 226 -6.64 -9.96 16.12
CA PHE A 226 -7.22 -10.70 17.25
C PHE A 226 -8.16 -11.85 16.86
N GLY A 227 -8.02 -12.96 17.57
CA GLY A 227 -8.79 -14.18 17.38
C GLY A 227 -10.19 -14.15 17.99
N ALA A 228 -11.02 -15.13 17.61
CA ALA A 228 -12.39 -15.26 18.11
C ALA A 228 -12.48 -15.50 19.64
N ASP A 229 -11.42 -16.02 20.26
CA ASP A 229 -11.34 -16.19 21.71
C ASP A 229 -11.15 -14.85 22.44
N VAL A 230 -10.49 -13.86 21.83
CA VAL A 230 -10.38 -12.49 22.38
C VAL A 230 -11.75 -11.83 22.42
N VAL A 231 -12.52 -11.91 21.33
CA VAL A 231 -13.91 -11.41 21.27
C VAL A 231 -14.76 -12.07 22.36
N SER A 232 -14.71 -13.39 22.47
CA SER A 232 -15.47 -14.13 23.49
C SER A 232 -15.07 -13.73 24.92
N LYS A 233 -13.77 -13.53 25.19
CA LYS A 233 -13.26 -13.08 26.50
C LYS A 233 -13.69 -11.65 26.83
N PHE A 234 -13.65 -10.74 25.86
CA PHE A 234 -14.03 -9.33 26.02
C PHE A 234 -15.51 -9.18 26.36
N LEU A 235 -16.38 -9.83 25.58
CA LEU A 235 -17.83 -9.76 25.77
C LEU A 235 -18.25 -10.33 27.13
N ASN A 236 -17.78 -11.54 27.47
CA ASN A 236 -18.06 -12.17 28.77
C ASN A 236 -17.53 -11.36 29.98
N ARG A 237 -16.48 -10.54 29.80
CA ARG A 237 -15.92 -9.68 30.85
C ARG A 237 -16.77 -8.43 31.11
N HIS A 238 -17.43 -7.93 30.08
CA HIS A 238 -18.14 -6.65 30.10
C HIS A 238 -19.68 -6.79 30.07
N ASP A 239 -20.19 -8.02 30.16
CA ASP A 239 -21.61 -8.37 30.05
C ASP A 239 -22.26 -7.85 28.75
N LEU A 240 -21.50 -7.88 27.65
CA LEU A 240 -21.91 -7.44 26.32
C LEU A 240 -22.31 -8.65 25.44
N ASP A 241 -23.24 -8.44 24.51
CA ASP A 241 -23.71 -9.48 23.58
C ASP A 241 -23.01 -9.42 22.21
N LEU A 242 -22.64 -8.21 21.74
CA LEU A 242 -22.14 -7.98 20.38
C LEU A 242 -21.07 -6.88 20.32
N ILE A 243 -20.06 -7.07 19.46
CA ILE A 243 -19.17 -6.01 18.96
C ILE A 243 -19.63 -5.59 17.56
N CYS A 244 -19.73 -4.28 17.31
CA CYS A 244 -19.94 -3.71 15.99
C CYS A 244 -18.74 -2.83 15.60
N ARG A 245 -18.07 -3.13 14.48
CA ARG A 245 -16.89 -2.41 13.98
C ARG A 245 -17.00 -2.07 12.48
N ALA A 246 -16.03 -1.34 11.96
CA ALA A 246 -15.96 -0.91 10.57
C ALA A 246 -14.61 -1.31 9.93
N HIS A 247 -13.88 -0.40 9.26
CA HIS A 247 -12.43 -0.46 8.96
C HIS A 247 -11.91 -1.60 8.05
N GLN A 248 -12.73 -2.58 7.69
CA GLN A 248 -12.44 -3.69 6.76
C GLN A 248 -13.48 -3.72 5.65
N VAL A 249 -13.03 -3.77 4.39
CA VAL A 249 -13.90 -3.95 3.22
C VAL A 249 -14.44 -5.38 3.24
N VAL A 250 -15.75 -5.54 3.20
CA VAL A 250 -16.44 -6.84 3.25
C VAL A 250 -17.46 -6.96 2.12
N GLU A 251 -17.56 -8.14 1.50
CA GLU A 251 -18.23 -8.36 0.21
C GLU A 251 -19.71 -7.96 0.20
N ASP A 252 -20.49 -8.44 1.17
CA ASP A 252 -21.93 -8.10 1.33
C ASP A 252 -22.17 -6.75 2.05
N GLY A 253 -21.12 -5.98 2.34
CA GLY A 253 -21.20 -4.75 3.14
C GLY A 253 -21.35 -4.97 4.65
N TYR A 254 -21.45 -6.24 5.08
CA TYR A 254 -21.30 -6.67 6.46
C TYR A 254 -20.70 -8.08 6.52
N GLU A 255 -20.00 -8.42 7.60
CA GLU A 255 -19.51 -9.79 7.87
C GLU A 255 -19.63 -10.14 9.35
N PHE A 256 -19.93 -11.41 9.67
CA PHE A 256 -20.01 -11.92 11.04
C PHE A 256 -18.77 -12.74 11.42
N PHE A 257 -18.10 -12.33 12.50
CA PHE A 257 -16.96 -13.02 13.10
C PHE A 257 -17.34 -13.67 14.45
N ALA A 258 -16.44 -14.50 15.01
CA ALA A 258 -16.55 -15.11 16.33
C ALA A 258 -17.96 -15.67 16.66
N LYS A 259 -18.47 -16.59 15.84
CA LYS A 259 -19.84 -17.18 16.00
C LYS A 259 -20.97 -16.13 16.02
N ARG A 260 -20.80 -15.03 15.29
CA ARG A 260 -21.70 -13.86 15.20
C ARG A 260 -21.67 -12.92 16.43
N GLN A 261 -20.68 -13.07 17.30
CA GLN A 261 -20.44 -12.17 18.44
C GLN A 261 -19.70 -10.88 18.06
N LEU A 262 -19.14 -10.80 16.85
CA LEU A 262 -18.68 -9.55 16.24
C LEU A 262 -19.29 -9.40 14.85
N VAL A 263 -19.64 -8.17 14.48
CA VAL A 263 -20.01 -7.79 13.12
C VAL A 263 -19.13 -6.64 12.61
N THR A 264 -18.63 -6.79 11.39
CA THR A 264 -17.97 -5.73 10.62
C THR A 264 -19.00 -5.11 9.67
N LEU A 265 -19.01 -3.78 9.57
CA LEU A 265 -19.85 -3.00 8.66
C LEU A 265 -19.00 -2.17 7.71
N PHE A 266 -19.37 -2.11 6.44
CA PHE A 266 -18.71 -1.26 5.45
C PHE A 266 -19.77 -0.60 4.58
N SER A 267 -19.97 0.71 4.69
CA SER A 267 -21.15 1.39 4.12
C SER A 267 -20.95 1.93 2.70
N ALA A 268 -19.72 1.92 2.17
CA ALA A 268 -19.40 2.35 0.82
C ALA A 268 -19.49 1.20 -0.23
N PRO A 269 -20.52 1.15 -1.09
CA PRO A 269 -20.64 0.14 -2.15
C PRO A 269 -19.71 0.43 -3.32
N ASN A 270 -19.25 -0.62 -4.01
CA ASN A 270 -18.32 -0.53 -5.13
C ASN A 270 -17.15 0.41 -4.78
N TYR A 271 -16.46 0.04 -3.70
CA TYR A 271 -15.57 0.91 -2.94
C TYR A 271 -14.55 1.61 -3.85
N CYS A 272 -14.42 2.94 -3.69
CA CYS A 272 -13.62 3.84 -4.54
C CYS A 272 -14.01 3.90 -6.04
N GLY A 273 -14.86 2.98 -6.53
CA GLY A 273 -15.09 2.71 -7.96
C GLY A 273 -14.56 1.35 -8.44
N GLU A 274 -14.00 0.54 -7.56
CA GLU A 274 -12.90 -0.39 -7.87
C GLU A 274 -13.09 -1.83 -7.36
N PHE A 275 -14.05 -2.03 -6.44
CA PHE A 275 -14.46 -3.31 -5.86
C PHE A 275 -15.89 -3.63 -6.32
N ASP A 276 -16.35 -4.88 -6.24
CA ASP A 276 -17.74 -5.28 -6.50
C ASP A 276 -18.63 -5.37 -5.24
N ASN A 277 -18.07 -5.02 -4.07
CA ASN A 277 -18.75 -5.09 -2.78
C ASN A 277 -20.06 -4.27 -2.70
N ALA A 278 -20.99 -4.74 -1.87
CA ALA A 278 -22.11 -3.93 -1.41
C ALA A 278 -21.72 -3.05 -0.20
N GLY A 279 -22.51 -2.01 0.05
CA GLY A 279 -22.48 -1.23 1.28
C GLY A 279 -23.53 -1.76 2.26
N GLY A 280 -23.20 -1.89 3.53
CA GLY A 280 -24.12 -2.32 4.59
C GLY A 280 -24.48 -1.18 5.54
N MET A 281 -25.67 -1.28 6.13
CA MET A 281 -26.09 -0.49 7.29
C MET A 281 -26.87 -1.41 8.23
N MET A 282 -26.50 -1.45 9.50
CA MET A 282 -27.25 -2.19 10.52
C MET A 282 -28.35 -1.28 11.10
N SER A 283 -29.52 -1.83 11.35
CA SER A 283 -30.58 -1.20 12.15
C SER A 283 -30.78 -2.03 13.41
N VAL A 284 -30.72 -1.37 14.57
CA VAL A 284 -31.02 -1.94 15.88
C VAL A 284 -32.37 -1.38 16.32
N ASP A 285 -33.33 -2.25 16.64
CA ASP A 285 -34.65 -1.83 17.15
C ASP A 285 -34.73 -1.84 18.68
N GLU A 286 -35.87 -1.39 19.23
CA GLU A 286 -36.17 -1.34 20.68
C GLU A 286 -36.08 -2.71 21.39
N SER A 287 -35.93 -3.81 20.65
CA SER A 287 -35.71 -5.18 21.19
C SER A 287 -34.29 -5.70 20.97
N LEU A 288 -33.36 -4.80 20.60
CA LEU A 288 -32.00 -5.08 20.16
C LEU A 288 -31.91 -6.03 18.95
N MET A 289 -32.95 -6.09 18.10
CA MET A 289 -32.94 -6.93 16.92
C MET A 289 -32.11 -6.30 15.79
N CYS A 290 -30.87 -6.77 15.66
CA CYS A 290 -29.99 -6.37 14.56
C CYS A 290 -30.49 -6.88 13.20
N SER A 291 -30.80 -5.95 12.30
CA SER A 291 -31.19 -6.21 10.90
C SER A 291 -30.33 -5.41 9.93
N PHE A 292 -30.17 -5.88 8.69
CA PHE A 292 -29.19 -5.31 7.74
C PHE A 292 -29.87 -4.81 6.48
N GLN A 293 -29.52 -3.58 6.07
CA GLN A 293 -29.92 -2.99 4.78
C GLN A 293 -28.72 -2.98 3.85
N ILE A 294 -28.86 -3.60 2.67
CA ILE A 294 -27.77 -3.83 1.73
C ILE A 294 -27.89 -2.86 0.55
N LEU A 295 -27.09 -1.81 0.58
CA LEU A 295 -26.95 -0.82 -0.47
C LEU A 295 -26.06 -1.39 -1.58
N LYS A 296 -26.65 -1.93 -2.64
CA LYS A 296 -25.88 -2.45 -3.79
C LYS A 296 -25.19 -1.32 -4.58
N PRO A 297 -24.09 -1.61 -5.32
CA PRO A 297 -23.54 -0.70 -6.32
C PRO A 297 -24.62 -0.14 -7.25
N SER A 298 -24.53 1.15 -7.60
CA SER A 298 -25.46 1.74 -8.56
C SER A 298 -25.22 1.16 -9.96
N GLU A 299 -26.22 0.52 -10.56
CA GLU A 299 -26.08 -0.01 -11.93
C GLU A 299 -25.64 1.10 -12.91
N LYS A 300 -24.64 0.83 -13.75
CA LYS A 300 -24.20 1.71 -14.86
C LYS A 300 -25.24 1.77 -16.01
N LYS A 301 -26.54 1.96 -15.69
CA LYS A 301 -27.67 2.05 -16.64
C LYS A 301 -28.76 3.05 -16.19
N ALA A 302 -28.56 4.32 -16.52
CA ALA A 302 -29.67 5.25 -16.75
C ALA A 302 -29.50 5.92 -18.12
N LYS A 303 -30.06 5.30 -19.17
CA LYS A 303 -30.36 6.04 -20.40
C LYS A 303 -31.54 6.95 -20.10
N TYR A 304 -31.28 8.22 -19.80
CA TYR A 304 -32.32 9.22 -19.55
C TYR A 304 -33.23 9.36 -20.79
N GLN A 305 -34.38 8.68 -20.77
CA GLN A 305 -35.50 9.03 -21.64
C GLN A 305 -36.14 10.30 -21.10
N TYR A 306 -36.29 11.29 -21.97
CA TYR A 306 -36.76 12.62 -21.58
C TYR A 306 -38.28 12.61 -21.37
N GLY A 307 -38.71 12.37 -20.12
CA GLY A 307 -40.12 12.33 -19.70
C GLY A 307 -40.78 13.71 -19.66
N GLY A 308 -40.71 14.47 -20.75
CA GLY A 308 -41.37 15.77 -20.88
C GLY A 308 -42.89 15.63 -20.97
N VAL A 309 -43.62 16.29 -20.07
CA VAL A 309 -45.10 16.30 -20.08
C VAL A 309 -45.63 17.05 -21.31
N ASN A 310 -46.71 16.54 -21.90
CA ASN A 310 -47.28 17.06 -23.15
C ASN A 310 -47.87 18.47 -23.00
N SER A 311 -47.52 19.37 -23.93
CA SER A 311 -48.35 20.52 -24.30
C SER A 311 -48.13 20.94 -25.76
N GLY A 312 -49.13 20.69 -26.63
CA GLY A 312 -49.30 21.37 -27.94
C GLY A 312 -48.32 21.05 -29.07
N ARG A 313 -48.76 20.24 -30.05
CA ARG A 313 -48.26 20.32 -31.44
C ARG A 313 -49.10 21.34 -32.24
N PRO A 314 -48.47 22.10 -33.14
CA PRO A 314 -49.09 22.34 -34.46
C PRO A 314 -48.38 21.60 -35.62
N VAL A 315 -49.14 21.45 -36.70
CA VAL A 315 -48.85 20.66 -37.92
C VAL A 315 -47.83 21.33 -38.86
N THR A 316 -47.06 20.52 -39.60
CA THR A 316 -46.07 20.94 -40.62
C THR A 316 -46.70 21.40 -41.95
N PRO A 317 -46.22 22.49 -42.58
CA PRO A 317 -46.42 22.78 -44.02
C PRO A 317 -45.26 22.22 -44.90
N PRO A 318 -45.47 21.93 -46.20
CA PRO A 318 -44.49 21.15 -46.99
C PRO A 318 -43.61 21.93 -47.98
N ARG A 319 -42.33 21.51 -48.05
CA ARG A 319 -41.52 21.25 -49.26
C ARG A 319 -41.43 22.33 -50.38
N THR A 320 -40.24 22.91 -50.54
CA THR A 320 -39.73 23.35 -51.86
C THR A 320 -38.21 23.20 -52.01
N THR A 321 -37.76 23.20 -53.27
CA THR A 321 -36.39 22.99 -53.73
C THR A 321 -35.52 24.24 -53.64
N GLN A 322 -34.19 24.08 -53.44
CA GLN A 322 -33.17 24.40 -54.45
C GLN A 322 -31.73 24.20 -53.94
N ALA A 323 -30.81 23.97 -54.89
CA ALA A 323 -29.37 24.18 -54.76
C ALA A 323 -28.81 24.63 -56.12
N PRO A 324 -27.82 25.54 -56.17
CA PRO A 324 -26.64 25.18 -57.00
C PRO A 324 -25.28 25.76 -56.56
N LYS A 325 -24.28 24.87 -56.51
CA LYS A 325 -22.96 24.94 -57.20
C LYS A 325 -22.18 26.28 -57.25
N LYS A 326 -20.94 26.25 -56.77
CA LYS A 326 -19.67 26.22 -57.58
C LYS A 326 -18.44 25.98 -56.64
N ARG A 327 -17.49 25.07 -56.94
CA ARG A 327 -16.37 25.08 -57.93
C ARG A 327 -15.21 25.98 -57.44
N ARG A 328 -13.92 25.59 -57.38
CA ARG A 328 -13.03 24.70 -58.20
C ARG A 328 -12.18 23.71 -57.31
N LEU A 329 -11.70 22.51 -57.72
CA LEU A 329 -10.77 22.09 -58.81
C LEU A 329 -9.33 22.66 -58.62
N LEU A 330 -8.17 21.97 -58.71
CA LEU A 330 -7.69 20.59 -59.01
C LEU A 330 -6.38 20.36 -58.16
N ALA A 331 -5.98 19.19 -57.64
CA ALA A 331 -5.67 17.86 -58.22
C ALA A 331 -4.39 17.78 -59.09
N HIS A 332 -3.63 16.67 -58.96
CA HIS A 332 -2.96 15.84 -60.00
C HIS A 332 -2.54 14.50 -59.32
N PHE A 333 -2.93 13.30 -59.80
CA PHE A 333 -2.29 12.41 -60.80
C PHE A 333 -1.02 11.67 -60.28
N LYS A 334 -0.75 10.39 -60.59
CA LYS A 334 -1.54 9.34 -61.31
C LYS A 334 -1.05 7.89 -61.03
N ALA A 335 -2.02 6.99 -60.88
CA ALA A 335 -2.16 5.58 -61.32
C ALA A 335 -0.99 4.68 -61.85
N ALA A 336 -1.18 3.37 -61.59
CA ALA A 336 -1.03 2.19 -62.49
C ALA A 336 0.37 1.55 -62.71
N SER A 337 0.54 0.23 -62.98
CA SER A 337 -0.32 -0.99 -62.88
C SER A 337 0.51 -2.27 -63.20
N ILE A 338 -0.10 -3.48 -63.17
CA ILE A 338 0.41 -4.79 -63.68
C ILE A 338 1.42 -5.48 -62.71
N GLY A 339 1.41 -6.80 -62.40
CA GLY A 339 0.63 -7.97 -62.87
C GLY A 339 1.49 -8.99 -63.66
N PRO A 340 1.03 -10.22 -64.00
CA PRO A 340 -0.01 -11.09 -63.42
C PRO A 340 0.69 -12.35 -62.79
N GLU A 341 0.27 -13.63 -62.72
CA GLU A 341 -0.98 -14.40 -62.93
C GLU A 341 -0.89 -15.75 -62.16
N TYR A 342 -2.02 -16.31 -61.65
CA TYR A 342 -2.44 -17.73 -61.83
C TYR A 342 -3.78 -17.99 -61.10
N SER A 343 -4.67 -18.79 -61.70
CA SER A 343 -6.02 -19.05 -61.14
C SER A 343 -6.68 -20.34 -61.67
N GLN A 344 -7.94 -20.58 -61.24
CA GLN A 344 -8.86 -21.72 -61.48
C GLN A 344 -8.73 -22.88 -60.46
N SER A 345 -9.82 -23.52 -59.98
CA SER A 345 -11.27 -23.39 -60.21
C SER A 345 -12.02 -23.28 -58.84
N VAL A 346 -12.99 -22.39 -58.59
CA VAL A 346 -14.34 -22.13 -59.15
C VAL A 346 -15.46 -23.05 -58.63
N ASN A 347 -16.28 -22.51 -57.70
CA ASN A 347 -17.74 -22.65 -57.45
C ASN A 347 -18.46 -24.01 -57.72
N ALA A 348 -19.42 -24.50 -56.91
CA ALA A 348 -20.49 -23.78 -56.19
C ALA A 348 -21.30 -24.70 -55.23
N ARG A 349 -22.05 -24.12 -54.26
CA ARG A 349 -23.53 -24.23 -54.12
C ARG A 349 -24.08 -23.54 -52.84
N ARG A 350 -25.40 -23.44 -52.70
CA ARG A 350 -26.14 -22.65 -51.67
C ARG A 350 -26.78 -23.53 -50.59
N LYS A 351 -27.12 -22.86 -49.47
CA LYS A 351 -27.98 -23.30 -48.34
C LYS A 351 -29.22 -24.12 -48.74
N GLN A 352 -29.47 -25.21 -48.00
CA GLN A 352 -30.76 -25.67 -47.39
C GLN A 352 -30.54 -27.10 -46.86
N GLY A 353 -31.16 -27.56 -45.76
CA GLY A 353 -32.08 -26.91 -44.82
C GLY A 353 -32.39 -27.85 -43.63
N ALA A 354 -33.35 -27.49 -42.78
CA ALA A 354 -33.87 -28.34 -41.69
C ALA A 354 -35.41 -28.38 -41.69
N PRO A 355 -36.00 -29.52 -41.33
CA PRO A 355 -37.23 -29.54 -40.51
C PRO A 355 -37.15 -30.65 -39.40
N MET A 356 -37.88 -30.67 -38.25
CA MET A 356 -39.22 -30.17 -37.85
C MET A 356 -40.35 -31.12 -38.38
N TRP A 357 -41.28 -31.70 -37.60
CA TRP A 357 -42.47 -31.15 -36.90
C TRP A 357 -43.11 -32.28 -36.01
N ARG A 358 -43.50 -32.08 -34.73
CA ARG A 358 -44.85 -31.76 -34.13
C ARG A 358 -45.96 -32.85 -34.02
N LEU A 359 -46.74 -32.71 -32.92
CA LEU A 359 -48.18 -33.03 -32.68
C LEU A 359 -48.67 -34.45 -32.21
N ASP A 360 -48.90 -34.54 -30.90
CA ASP A 360 -50.19 -34.83 -30.21
C ASP A 360 -51.08 -36.05 -30.58
N ARG A 361 -51.29 -36.99 -29.62
CA ARG A 361 -52.61 -37.24 -28.97
C ARG A 361 -52.69 -38.32 -27.86
N THR A 362 -53.46 -37.98 -26.82
CA THR A 362 -54.34 -38.83 -25.94
C THR A 362 -53.85 -40.07 -25.16
N GLN A 363 -54.12 -40.03 -23.83
CA GLN A 363 -54.67 -41.10 -22.96
C GLN A 363 -53.87 -42.42 -22.73
N THR A 364 -53.69 -42.96 -21.51
CA THR A 364 -53.92 -42.51 -20.10
C THR A 364 -52.72 -43.04 -19.23
N LYS A 365 -52.70 -43.45 -17.94
CA LYS A 365 -53.66 -43.66 -16.83
C LYS A 365 -52.90 -43.80 -15.49
N THR A 366 -53.49 -43.38 -14.36
CA THR A 366 -53.17 -43.72 -12.93
C THR A 366 -51.71 -43.58 -12.42
N SER A 367 -51.42 -43.05 -11.21
CA SER A 367 -52.27 -42.41 -10.19
C SER A 367 -51.48 -41.63 -9.12
N HIS A 368 -51.86 -40.36 -8.93
CA HIS A 368 -52.02 -39.66 -7.64
C HIS A 368 -50.79 -39.24 -6.76
N LYS A 369 -50.62 -37.91 -6.70
CA LYS A 369 -50.11 -37.02 -5.61
C LYS A 369 -50.97 -37.18 -4.30
N PRO A 370 -50.75 -36.51 -3.12
CA PRO A 370 -50.19 -35.14 -2.95
C PRO A 370 -49.54 -34.63 -1.62
N THR A 371 -48.96 -33.42 -1.70
CA THR A 371 -48.90 -32.28 -0.72
C THR A 371 -48.49 -32.42 0.77
N LEU A 372 -47.39 -31.72 1.12
CA LEU A 372 -47.30 -30.57 2.07
C LEU A 372 -48.33 -30.42 3.23
N ARG A 373 -47.86 -30.37 4.51
CA ARG A 373 -48.10 -29.23 5.44
C ARG A 373 -47.36 -29.27 6.80
N LYS A 374 -47.18 -28.06 7.36
CA LYS A 374 -46.58 -27.61 8.65
C LYS A 374 -47.21 -28.20 9.95
N ARG A 375 -46.43 -28.43 11.03
CA ARG A 375 -46.36 -27.59 12.30
C ARG A 375 -45.67 -28.23 13.54
N ARG A 376 -44.68 -27.49 14.11
CA ARG A 376 -44.45 -27.06 15.53
C ARG A 376 -44.80 -27.95 16.78
N LEU A 377 -43.81 -28.01 17.71
CA LEU A 377 -43.86 -28.30 19.18
C LEU A 377 -44.28 -29.75 19.60
N HIS A 378 -43.90 -30.32 20.76
CA HIS A 378 -43.35 -29.77 22.02
C HIS A 378 -42.18 -30.58 22.64
N THR A 379 -41.67 -30.10 23.78
CA THR A 379 -40.57 -30.55 24.66
C THR A 379 -40.77 -31.87 25.44
N PHE A 380 -39.67 -32.58 25.76
CA PHE A 380 -39.47 -33.29 27.06
C PHE A 380 -37.97 -33.33 27.46
N LYS A 381 -37.65 -33.89 28.64
CA LYS A 381 -36.38 -33.73 29.39
C LYS A 381 -35.88 -35.08 29.95
N THR A 382 -34.69 -35.09 30.59
CA THR A 382 -34.10 -36.14 31.47
C THR A 382 -33.64 -37.47 30.84
N ASP A 383 -32.62 -38.20 31.35
CA ASP A 383 -31.40 -37.86 32.13
C ASP A 383 -30.38 -39.03 32.10
N ASP A 384 -29.13 -38.75 32.49
CA ASP A 384 -28.07 -39.60 33.11
C ASP A 384 -27.69 -41.03 32.66
N SER A 385 -26.36 -41.21 32.49
CA SER A 385 -25.54 -42.37 32.92
C SER A 385 -25.67 -43.74 32.19
N SER A 386 -24.71 -44.70 32.24
CA SER A 386 -23.24 -44.66 32.40
C SER A 386 -22.60 -46.07 32.15
N ILE A 387 -21.25 -46.13 32.12
CA ILE A 387 -20.38 -47.27 32.55
C ILE A 387 -20.17 -48.50 31.61
N PHE A 388 -18.98 -49.13 31.77
CA PHE A 388 -18.40 -50.32 31.07
C PHE A 388 -18.02 -50.13 29.57
N SER A 389 -16.78 -50.30 29.07
CA SER A 389 -15.53 -50.99 29.54
C SER A 389 -15.68 -52.52 29.66
N VAL A 390 -14.77 -53.43 29.25
CA VAL A 390 -13.29 -53.46 29.10
C VAL A 390 -12.99 -54.33 27.84
N TYR A 391 -11.91 -54.23 27.05
CA TYR A 391 -10.47 -54.54 27.24
C TYR A 391 -9.65 -53.87 26.10
N LYS A 392 -8.43 -53.30 26.27
CA LYS A 392 -7.12 -53.85 26.74
C LYS A 392 -6.60 -54.96 25.80
N THR A 393 -5.34 -55.04 25.37
CA THR A 393 -4.00 -54.59 25.86
C THR A 393 -3.07 -54.30 24.65
N SER A 394 -1.83 -53.75 24.68
CA SER A 394 -0.94 -52.92 25.56
C SER A 394 0.39 -52.73 24.75
N LEU A 395 1.44 -51.99 25.12
CA LEU A 395 1.91 -51.22 26.30
C LEU A 395 2.12 -49.72 25.90
N PHE A 396 2.50 -48.72 26.70
CA PHE A 396 3.15 -48.53 28.02
C PHE A 396 4.73 -48.56 27.99
N VAL A 397 5.54 -47.62 28.55
CA VAL A 397 5.56 -46.73 29.77
C VAL A 397 6.43 -47.35 30.90
N PRO A 398 7.41 -46.63 31.52
CA PRO A 398 7.25 -45.59 32.60
C PRO A 398 8.02 -44.25 32.33
N VAL A 399 7.71 -43.04 32.84
CA VAL A 399 7.19 -42.47 34.13
C VAL A 399 8.30 -42.03 35.10
N LEU A 400 8.39 -40.70 35.37
CA LEU A 400 8.35 -40.08 36.72
C LEU A 400 8.46 -38.53 36.66
N CYS A 401 8.14 -37.85 37.76
CA CYS A 401 8.34 -36.41 38.01
C CYS A 401 9.10 -36.20 39.34
N CYS A 402 9.90 -35.13 39.45
CA CYS A 402 9.95 -34.17 40.57
C CYS A 402 11.17 -33.22 40.50
N ASP A 403 10.88 -31.92 40.64
CA ASP A 403 11.60 -30.80 41.28
C ASP A 403 13.14 -30.64 41.32
N SER A 404 13.53 -29.37 41.07
CA SER A 404 14.57 -28.57 41.77
C SER A 404 15.97 -28.32 41.17
N ALA A 405 16.22 -27.03 40.93
CA ALA A 405 17.42 -26.22 41.23
C ALA A 405 18.84 -26.54 40.67
N VAL A 406 19.29 -25.65 39.76
CA VAL A 406 20.53 -24.82 39.80
C VAL A 406 21.90 -25.45 40.15
N LEU A 407 22.88 -25.28 39.24
CA LEU A 407 24.28 -24.79 39.45
C LEU A 407 24.95 -24.71 38.05
N GLU A 408 25.16 -23.53 37.46
CA GLU A 408 26.32 -22.61 37.59
C GLU A 408 27.64 -23.05 36.91
N SER A 409 28.30 -22.07 36.26
CA SER A 409 29.76 -22.10 36.01
C SER A 409 30.37 -20.71 35.80
N LYS A 410 30.85 -20.14 36.91
CA LYS A 410 32.06 -19.28 37.03
C LYS A 410 32.10 -17.95 36.26
N VAL A 411 31.75 -16.87 36.97
CA VAL A 411 32.44 -15.57 36.89
C VAL A 411 33.50 -15.49 38.02
N HIS A 412 34.49 -14.60 37.92
CA HIS A 412 35.51 -14.37 38.95
C HIS A 412 35.47 -12.95 39.54
N LEU A 413 36.06 -12.81 40.73
CA LEU A 413 36.04 -11.64 41.63
C LEU A 413 36.34 -10.30 40.92
N CYS A 414 35.79 -9.14 41.34
CA CYS A 414 36.04 -8.58 42.68
C CYS A 414 35.06 -7.50 43.18
N ARG A 415 34.77 -7.52 44.50
CA ARG A 415 34.56 -6.43 45.51
C ARG A 415 34.20 -4.99 45.04
N ASN A 416 33.37 -4.19 45.75
CA ASN A 416 33.13 -4.11 47.21
C ASN A 416 31.91 -3.19 47.58
N SER A 417 31.38 -3.26 48.83
CA SER A 417 30.58 -2.22 49.57
C SER A 417 29.25 -1.70 48.98
N LEU A 418 28.14 -1.41 49.70
CA LEU A 418 27.64 -1.50 51.11
C LEU A 418 26.10 -1.74 51.01
N ALA A 419 25.44 -2.61 51.80
CA ALA A 419 24.80 -2.32 53.10
C ALA A 419 23.94 -1.02 53.12
N THR A 420 22.58 -0.96 53.11
CA THR A 420 21.43 -1.63 53.79
C THR A 420 20.64 -0.60 54.65
N PHE A 421 19.37 -0.92 55.00
CA PHE A 421 18.35 -0.12 55.72
C PHE A 421 17.64 1.01 54.91
N GLY A 422 16.35 1.31 55.16
CA GLY A 422 15.39 0.56 55.98
C GLY A 422 14.11 1.28 56.44
N TRP A 423 13.06 1.28 55.61
CA TRP A 423 11.62 1.46 55.98
C TRP A 423 11.14 2.87 56.49
N PRO A 424 9.80 3.15 56.53
CA PRO A 424 9.25 4.50 56.27
C PRO A 424 8.30 5.06 57.37
N TYR A 425 7.68 6.25 57.18
CA TYR A 425 6.19 6.49 57.26
C TYR A 425 5.70 7.96 57.02
N SER A 426 4.42 8.08 56.62
CA SER A 426 3.40 9.15 56.79
C SER A 426 3.67 10.68 56.68
N GLN A 427 3.02 11.30 55.68
CA GLN A 427 1.93 12.33 55.75
C GLN A 427 2.01 13.61 56.64
N GLN A 428 1.98 14.78 55.96
CA GLN A 428 1.00 15.93 56.08
C GLN A 428 0.80 16.72 57.41
N PRO A 429 0.12 17.91 57.41
CA PRO A 429 0.23 19.10 56.53
C PRO A 429 0.20 20.44 57.37
N LEU A 430 -0.48 21.50 56.87
CA LEU A 430 -0.81 22.83 57.48
C LEU A 430 0.25 23.95 57.30
N THR A 431 0.06 25.04 56.52
CA THR A 431 -0.84 26.25 56.59
C THR A 431 -0.45 27.27 57.67
N SER A 432 -0.53 28.61 57.51
CA SER A 432 -0.67 29.56 56.37
C SER A 432 -0.54 31.02 56.92
N VAL A 433 -1.17 32.06 56.32
CA VAL A 433 -1.40 33.44 56.87
C VAL A 433 -0.16 34.40 56.87
N SER A 434 -0.01 35.40 55.97
CA SER A 434 -0.58 36.79 55.89
C SER A 434 0.25 37.88 56.65
N THR A 435 0.30 39.20 56.36
CA THR A 435 -0.17 40.10 55.25
C THR A 435 0.45 41.52 55.37
N MET A 436 0.20 42.40 54.36
CA MET A 436 0.13 43.90 54.39
C MET A 436 1.28 44.78 53.84
N ASN A 437 0.97 45.54 52.77
CA ASN A 437 0.92 47.01 52.62
C ASN A 437 1.90 47.92 53.41
N HIS A 438 2.37 49.09 52.90
CA HIS A 438 2.28 49.75 51.58
C HIS A 438 3.32 50.90 51.52
N GLY A 439 3.88 51.22 50.34
CA GLY A 439 4.73 52.41 50.15
C GLY A 439 5.21 52.62 48.70
N LYS A 440 5.11 53.87 48.20
CA LYS A 440 5.59 54.41 46.91
C LYS A 440 6.25 55.79 47.19
N PRO A 441 6.99 56.46 46.28
CA PRO A 441 7.10 56.23 44.82
C PRO A 441 8.52 56.34 44.22
N GLN A 442 8.53 56.30 42.87
CA GLN A 442 9.48 56.90 41.92
C GLN A 442 10.82 56.21 41.61
N ALA A 443 11.01 56.00 40.31
CA ALA A 443 12.12 55.31 39.68
C ALA A 443 13.22 56.28 39.23
N LEU A 444 14.40 55.73 38.97
CA LEU A 444 14.93 55.68 37.61
C LEU A 444 15.76 54.39 37.42
N THR A 445 16.10 54.07 36.17
CA THR A 445 16.56 52.73 35.74
C THR A 445 18.07 52.62 35.62
N GLU A 446 18.68 51.66 36.33
CA GLU A 446 19.99 51.10 35.99
C GLU A 446 20.18 49.74 36.71
N GLU A 447 20.60 48.70 35.98
CA GLU A 447 21.08 47.43 36.54
C GLU A 447 22.29 46.97 35.73
N TRP A 448 23.33 46.51 36.43
CA TRP A 448 24.66 46.19 35.88
C TRP A 448 25.21 44.92 36.53
N GLN A 449 25.64 43.95 35.70
CA GLN A 449 26.70 42.93 35.92
C GLN A 449 26.59 42.02 37.18
N ASP A 450 27.15 40.81 37.26
CA ASP A 450 28.04 39.99 36.40
C ASP A 450 27.50 38.53 36.38
N GLY A 451 28.04 37.54 35.66
CA GLY A 451 29.22 37.45 34.80
C GLY A 451 29.28 36.06 34.13
N SER A 452 30.10 35.88 33.09
CA SER A 452 30.05 34.69 32.18
C SER A 452 31.16 33.64 32.46
N PRO A 453 31.20 32.46 31.79
CA PRO A 453 31.67 32.38 30.39
C PRO A 453 30.99 31.34 29.46
N PHE A 454 31.35 31.42 28.16
CA PHE A 454 31.09 30.51 27.03
C PHE A 454 29.70 30.49 26.35
N SER A 455 29.59 31.28 25.28
CA SER A 455 28.62 31.09 24.18
C SER A 455 29.12 31.72 22.88
N SER A 456 28.89 31.11 21.72
CA SER A 456 28.93 31.78 20.40
C SER A 456 28.22 31.00 19.30
N PRO A 457 27.72 31.63 18.21
CA PRO A 457 26.53 31.15 17.50
C PRO A 457 26.68 31.01 15.97
N VAL A 458 25.64 30.48 15.32
CA VAL A 458 25.30 30.76 13.91
C VAL A 458 23.79 31.00 13.81
N GLY A 459 23.37 32.07 13.14
CA GLY A 459 21.96 32.46 12.98
C GLY A 459 21.36 32.10 11.61
N VAL A 460 20.03 32.14 11.52
CA VAL A 460 19.26 31.94 10.28
C VAL A 460 18.73 33.29 9.79
N VAL A 461 18.77 33.53 8.47
CA VAL A 461 18.17 34.72 7.83
C VAL A 461 17.38 34.27 6.59
N PHE A 462 16.10 34.68 6.54
CA PHE A 462 15.25 34.63 5.34
C PHE A 462 15.44 35.91 4.50
N LEU A 463 15.25 35.82 3.18
CA LEU A 463 14.93 36.98 2.33
C LEU A 463 14.00 36.56 1.18
N GLU A 464 13.06 37.44 0.82
CA GLU A 464 12.07 37.24 -0.25
C GLU A 464 12.48 37.88 -1.58
N SER A 465 11.73 37.58 -2.64
CA SER A 465 12.01 37.91 -4.04
C SER A 465 11.76 39.38 -4.45
N LYS A 466 12.60 39.90 -5.38
CA LYS A 466 12.25 40.99 -6.31
C LYS A 466 12.83 40.77 -7.72
N ASN A 467 12.33 41.55 -8.68
CA ASN A 467 12.41 41.31 -10.13
C ASN A 467 13.75 41.58 -10.83
N GLU A 468 13.99 40.76 -11.86
CA GLU A 468 14.41 41.07 -13.24
C GLU A 468 15.61 42.00 -13.57
N ASN A 469 16.41 41.46 -14.50
CA ASN A 469 17.23 42.13 -15.53
C ASN A 469 18.57 42.77 -15.13
N GLN A 470 19.45 42.79 -16.15
CA GLN A 470 20.82 43.33 -16.19
C GLN A 470 21.86 42.66 -15.25
N ILE A 471 22.61 41.72 -15.83
CA ILE A 471 24.01 41.45 -15.44
C ILE A 471 24.85 41.53 -16.72
N GLU A 472 25.86 42.39 -16.72
CA GLU A 472 26.81 42.56 -17.83
C GLU A 472 27.91 41.48 -17.81
N ARG A 473 28.70 41.41 -18.89
CA ARG A 473 29.76 40.40 -19.05
C ARG A 473 31.05 40.80 -18.34
N GLU A 474 31.28 40.30 -17.14
CA GLU A 474 32.62 40.31 -16.52
C GLU A 474 33.32 38.94 -16.62
N ASN A 475 34.64 38.97 -16.89
CA ASN A 475 35.41 37.78 -17.25
C ASN A 475 36.01 37.06 -16.03
N ILE A 476 35.30 36.08 -15.49
CA ILE A 476 35.89 35.10 -14.57
C ILE A 476 36.75 34.11 -15.37
N LYS A 477 38.06 34.10 -15.13
CA LYS A 477 39.00 33.17 -15.78
C LYS A 477 38.68 31.73 -15.37
N LYS A 478 38.66 30.81 -16.36
CA LYS A 478 38.62 29.36 -16.10
C LYS A 478 39.87 28.93 -15.30
N PRO A 479 39.76 27.92 -14.41
CA PRO A 479 40.93 27.19 -13.93
C PRO A 479 41.64 26.52 -15.11
N ASP A 480 42.97 26.49 -15.06
CA ASP A 480 43.80 25.91 -16.11
C ASP A 480 43.75 24.37 -16.06
N GLN A 481 43.20 23.74 -17.10
CA GLN A 481 43.04 22.29 -17.18
C GLN A 481 44.36 21.54 -17.46
N SER A 482 45.48 22.24 -17.72
CA SER A 482 46.77 21.62 -18.02
C SER A 482 47.45 20.90 -16.83
N LYS A 483 46.99 21.10 -15.58
CA LYS A 483 47.67 20.61 -14.36
C LYS A 483 47.04 19.40 -13.65
N MET A 484 46.01 18.75 -14.20
CA MET A 484 45.36 17.59 -13.55
C MET A 484 45.70 16.21 -14.14
N ASN A 485 46.43 16.13 -15.26
CA ASN A 485 46.69 14.85 -15.93
C ASN A 485 47.88 14.06 -15.35
N ASP A 486 48.77 14.70 -14.58
CA ASP A 486 50.11 14.19 -14.22
C ASP A 486 50.19 13.56 -12.81
N LEU A 487 49.09 12.97 -12.35
CA LEU A 487 49.07 12.12 -11.14
C LEU A 487 49.46 10.68 -11.48
N SER A 488 50.34 10.07 -10.68
CA SER A 488 50.80 8.70 -10.90
C SER A 488 49.67 7.69 -10.68
N LYS A 489 49.88 6.43 -11.11
CA LYS A 489 48.90 5.37 -10.88
C LYS A 489 48.65 5.15 -9.37
N SER A 490 49.72 5.12 -8.57
CA SER A 490 49.61 4.97 -7.10
C SER A 490 48.83 6.09 -6.43
N ASP A 491 48.92 7.34 -6.92
CA ASP A 491 48.17 8.46 -6.34
C ASP A 491 46.67 8.33 -6.63
N LYS A 492 46.33 7.90 -7.85
CA LYS A 492 44.94 7.63 -8.28
C LYS A 492 44.34 6.44 -7.52
N ASP A 493 45.11 5.36 -7.36
CA ASP A 493 44.70 4.18 -6.59
C ASP A 493 44.53 4.52 -5.09
N ALA A 494 45.43 5.33 -4.51
CA ALA A 494 45.32 5.80 -3.13
C ALA A 494 44.14 6.77 -2.91
N GLN A 495 43.83 7.63 -3.89
CA GLN A 495 42.67 8.54 -3.84
C GLN A 495 41.34 7.77 -3.98
N LEU A 496 41.32 6.69 -4.78
CA LEU A 496 40.20 5.76 -4.86
C LEU A 496 39.99 5.05 -3.52
N GLU A 497 41.04 4.47 -2.94
CA GLU A 497 41.03 3.86 -1.59
C GLU A 497 40.51 4.81 -0.51
N ALA A 498 40.98 6.06 -0.48
CA ALA A 498 40.50 7.10 0.43
C ALA A 498 39.05 7.52 0.18
N THR A 499 38.51 7.24 -1.00
CA THR A 499 37.09 7.45 -1.34
C THR A 499 36.23 6.24 -0.94
N LEU A 500 36.71 5.01 -1.19
CA LEU A 500 36.01 3.77 -0.83
C LEU A 500 35.85 3.60 0.68
N LYS A 501 36.84 4.06 1.47
CA LYS A 501 36.80 4.09 2.94
C LYS A 501 35.71 4.99 3.55
N LYS A 502 35.00 5.80 2.74
CA LYS A 502 33.85 6.61 3.17
C LYS A 502 32.53 5.81 3.21
N PHE A 503 32.51 4.62 2.61
CA PHE A 503 31.32 3.76 2.53
C PHE A 503 31.47 2.54 3.46
N PRO A 504 30.37 2.02 4.05
CA PRO A 504 30.40 0.76 4.81
C PRO A 504 30.86 -0.40 3.92
N ALA A 505 31.32 -1.53 4.47
CA ALA A 505 31.66 -2.71 3.68
C ALA A 505 30.43 -3.25 2.90
N PRO A 506 30.59 -3.77 1.67
CA PRO A 506 29.48 -4.34 0.91
C PRO A 506 29.05 -5.70 1.49
N ASN A 507 27.75 -5.89 1.70
CA ASN A 507 27.18 -7.20 2.03
C ASN A 507 26.83 -7.94 0.73
N TYR A 508 27.66 -8.92 0.34
CA TYR A 508 27.46 -9.72 -0.87
C TYR A 508 26.32 -10.75 -0.77
N TYR A 509 25.64 -10.85 0.37
CA TYR A 509 24.38 -11.60 0.51
C TYR A 509 23.14 -10.72 0.34
N LEU A 510 23.32 -9.40 0.16
CA LEU A 510 22.27 -8.44 -0.09
C LEU A 510 22.33 -7.99 -1.56
N HIS A 511 21.30 -8.37 -2.32
CA HIS A 511 21.14 -8.09 -3.74
C HIS A 511 20.10 -6.98 -3.95
N ALA A 512 20.19 -6.20 -5.02
CA ALA A 512 19.13 -5.26 -5.43
C ALA A 512 18.85 -5.32 -6.94
N PHE A 513 17.58 -5.32 -7.33
CA PHE A 513 17.18 -5.27 -8.74
C PHE A 513 17.47 -3.88 -9.33
N TYR A 514 18.10 -3.85 -10.50
CA TYR A 514 18.71 -2.65 -11.09
C TYR A 514 18.43 -2.54 -12.59
N TYR A 515 17.95 -1.37 -13.02
CA TYR A 515 17.37 -1.17 -14.36
C TYR A 515 18.21 -0.17 -15.16
N THR A 516 18.60 -0.57 -16.36
CA THR A 516 19.53 0.15 -17.26
C THR A 516 18.82 0.84 -18.43
N TRP A 517 17.50 0.92 -18.40
CA TRP A 517 16.68 1.27 -19.57
C TRP A 517 16.36 2.77 -19.73
N PHE A 518 16.61 3.58 -18.70
CA PHE A 518 16.29 5.01 -18.71
C PHE A 518 17.21 5.77 -19.68
N GLY A 519 16.65 6.64 -20.51
CA GLY A 519 17.40 7.41 -21.51
C GLY A 519 17.00 8.89 -21.54
N SER A 520 17.93 9.75 -21.99
CA SER A 520 17.72 11.20 -22.07
C SER A 520 18.22 11.81 -23.38
N PRO A 521 17.65 12.93 -23.86
CA PRO A 521 18.01 13.54 -25.15
C PRO A 521 19.50 13.83 -25.34
N LYS A 522 20.25 14.04 -24.25
CA LYS A 522 21.70 14.31 -24.26
C LYS A 522 22.55 13.10 -24.65
N PHE A 523 22.10 11.88 -24.34
CA PHE A 523 22.88 10.63 -24.54
C PHE A 523 22.20 9.65 -25.51
N ASP A 524 20.88 9.65 -25.56
CA ASP A 524 20.06 8.68 -26.28
C ASP A 524 19.24 9.34 -27.41
N GLY A 525 19.39 10.65 -27.62
CA GLY A 525 18.69 11.44 -28.65
C GLY A 525 17.21 11.72 -28.37
N LYS A 526 16.60 10.97 -27.45
CA LYS A 526 15.22 11.10 -26.94
C LYS A 526 15.17 10.75 -25.45
N TYR A 527 14.04 11.00 -24.80
CA TYR A 527 13.73 10.28 -23.56
C TYR A 527 13.40 8.82 -23.87
N ILE A 528 13.72 7.94 -22.92
CA ILE A 528 13.36 6.52 -22.94
C ILE A 528 12.97 6.15 -21.52
N HIS A 529 11.90 5.37 -21.36
CA HIS A 529 11.22 5.02 -20.10
C HIS A 529 10.61 6.21 -19.35
N TRP A 530 11.27 7.37 -19.22
CA TRP A 530 10.67 8.54 -18.56
C TRP A 530 9.39 9.02 -19.27
N ASP A 531 9.30 8.88 -20.59
CA ASP A 531 8.14 9.21 -21.42
C ASP A 531 7.15 8.02 -21.54
N HIS A 532 7.05 7.16 -20.53
CA HIS A 532 6.26 5.92 -20.54
C HIS A 532 4.81 6.16 -21.02
N PRO A 533 4.21 5.24 -21.79
CA PRO A 533 2.77 5.29 -22.05
C PRO A 533 1.97 4.89 -20.81
N GLN A 534 0.78 5.46 -20.67
CA GLN A 534 -0.20 4.98 -19.70
C GLN A 534 -0.84 3.70 -20.24
N LEU A 535 -0.63 2.60 -19.53
CA LEU A 535 -1.00 1.26 -19.96
C LEU A 535 -2.52 1.05 -19.79
N PRO A 536 -3.25 0.67 -20.86
CA PRO A 536 -4.69 0.46 -20.77
C PRO A 536 -5.01 -0.77 -19.91
N HIS A 537 -6.10 -0.69 -19.14
CA HIS A 537 -6.68 -1.86 -18.50
C HIS A 537 -7.15 -2.88 -19.55
N TRP A 538 -7.07 -4.17 -19.25
CA TRP A 538 -7.39 -5.25 -20.21
C TRP A 538 -8.88 -5.28 -20.63
N ASP A 539 -9.82 -4.91 -19.74
CA ASP A 539 -11.16 -4.50 -20.21
C ASP A 539 -11.12 -3.07 -20.77
N SER A 540 -11.24 -3.01 -22.10
CA SER A 540 -11.50 -1.84 -22.93
C SER A 540 -12.49 -0.80 -22.39
N LYS A 541 -13.46 -1.18 -21.54
CA LYS A 541 -14.41 -0.26 -20.90
C LYS A 541 -13.76 0.50 -19.75
N VAL A 542 -13.07 -0.21 -18.87
CA VAL A 542 -12.30 0.36 -17.75
C VAL A 542 -11.19 1.25 -18.30
N ALA A 543 -10.52 0.83 -19.37
CA ALA A 543 -9.51 1.64 -20.06
C ALA A 543 -10.02 2.98 -20.63
N GLN A 544 -11.34 3.19 -20.78
CA GLN A 544 -11.93 4.47 -21.19
C GLN A 544 -12.24 5.40 -20.00
N GLU A 545 -12.18 4.90 -18.76
CA GLU A 545 -12.45 5.67 -17.54
C GLU A 545 -11.17 6.30 -16.95
N TYR A 546 -10.00 5.95 -17.49
CA TYR A 546 -8.67 6.43 -17.08
C TYR A 546 -7.97 7.29 -18.17
N PRO A 547 -7.00 8.15 -17.79
CA PRO A 547 -6.15 8.87 -18.73
C PRO A 547 -5.41 7.95 -19.70
N GLN A 548 -5.18 8.43 -20.93
CA GLN A 548 -4.39 7.77 -21.96
C GLN A 548 -3.43 8.78 -22.61
N GLY A 549 -2.17 8.38 -22.78
CA GLY A 549 -1.13 9.23 -23.37
C GLY A 549 0.26 8.65 -23.14
N ARG A 550 1.28 9.49 -23.35
CA ARG A 550 2.67 9.30 -22.87
C ARG A 550 3.03 10.47 -21.96
N HIS A 551 3.83 10.20 -20.94
CA HIS A 551 4.39 11.27 -20.11
C HIS A 551 5.31 12.19 -20.92
N SER A 552 5.49 13.43 -20.47
CA SER A 552 6.24 14.49 -21.16
C SER A 552 7.44 15.04 -20.36
N PRO A 553 8.60 14.33 -20.36
CA PRO A 553 9.75 14.71 -19.53
C PRO A 553 10.41 16.03 -19.99
N PRO A 554 11.08 16.77 -19.09
CA PRO A 554 11.54 16.34 -17.76
C PRO A 554 10.56 16.58 -16.61
N ASP A 555 9.52 17.39 -16.81
CA ASP A 555 8.62 17.84 -15.72
C ASP A 555 7.41 16.93 -15.48
N ASP A 556 7.07 16.08 -16.44
CA ASP A 556 6.09 15.01 -16.33
C ASP A 556 6.78 13.69 -16.73
N ILE A 557 6.80 12.70 -15.84
CA ILE A 557 7.53 11.43 -16.03
C ILE A 557 6.66 10.26 -15.59
N GLY A 558 6.87 9.10 -16.18
CA GLY A 558 6.20 7.84 -15.82
C GLY A 558 6.64 7.28 -14.45
N SER A 559 6.53 8.05 -13.39
CA SER A 559 6.73 7.64 -12.00
C SER A 559 5.86 8.47 -11.06
N ASN A 560 5.42 7.87 -9.96
CA ASN A 560 4.78 8.58 -8.85
C ASN A 560 5.78 9.35 -7.96
N PHE A 561 7.09 9.13 -8.10
CA PHE A 561 8.17 9.85 -7.39
C PHE A 561 9.10 10.58 -8.38
N TYR A 562 9.94 11.51 -7.91
CA TYR A 562 10.90 12.21 -8.78
C TYR A 562 12.37 11.95 -8.38
N PRO A 563 13.25 11.52 -9.30
CA PRO A 563 14.65 11.26 -9.00
C PRO A 563 15.44 12.51 -8.59
N SER A 564 16.33 12.36 -7.60
CA SER A 564 17.31 13.41 -7.24
C SER A 564 18.27 13.75 -8.37
N LEU A 565 18.50 12.81 -9.30
CA LEU A 565 19.30 12.97 -10.51
C LEU A 565 18.47 13.44 -11.73
N GLY A 566 17.17 13.68 -11.57
CA GLY A 566 16.23 14.04 -12.63
C GLY A 566 15.97 12.91 -13.63
N ALA A 567 15.40 13.25 -14.79
CA ALA A 567 15.17 12.33 -15.91
C ALA A 567 16.51 11.94 -16.60
N TYR A 568 17.29 11.10 -15.92
CA TYR A 568 18.66 10.74 -16.27
C TYR A 568 18.79 9.78 -17.46
N SER A 569 20.01 9.57 -17.96
CA SER A 569 20.34 8.45 -18.86
C SER A 569 21.18 7.41 -18.15
N SER A 570 20.81 6.15 -18.28
CA SER A 570 21.59 4.98 -17.84
C SER A 570 22.85 4.77 -18.67
N ARG A 571 23.07 5.55 -19.74
CA ARG A 571 24.32 5.61 -20.51
C ARG A 571 25.30 6.67 -20.02
N ASP A 572 24.89 7.59 -19.14
CA ASP A 572 25.80 8.59 -18.57
C ASP A 572 26.70 7.92 -17.50
N PRO A 573 28.03 7.89 -17.69
CA PRO A 573 28.93 7.27 -16.71
C PRO A 573 28.86 7.92 -15.32
N SER A 574 28.52 9.20 -15.22
CA SER A 574 28.39 9.91 -13.95
C SER A 574 27.12 9.53 -13.17
N ILE A 575 26.06 9.12 -13.88
CA ILE A 575 24.83 8.60 -13.28
C ILE A 575 25.10 7.19 -12.73
N ILE A 576 25.73 6.31 -13.50
CA ILE A 576 26.13 4.98 -13.00
C ILE A 576 27.09 5.12 -11.81
N GLU A 577 28.08 6.03 -11.85
CA GLU A 577 28.97 6.31 -10.73
C GLU A 577 28.19 6.79 -9.47
N SER A 578 27.22 7.69 -9.62
CA SER A 578 26.32 8.10 -8.54
C SER A 578 25.51 6.93 -7.98
N HIS A 579 24.99 6.05 -8.84
CA HIS A 579 24.25 4.85 -8.41
C HIS A 579 25.15 3.90 -7.60
N MET A 580 26.40 3.68 -8.02
CA MET A 580 27.35 2.89 -7.25
C MET A 580 27.63 3.51 -5.87
N GLN A 581 27.76 4.84 -5.77
CA GLN A 581 27.92 5.52 -4.48
C GLN A 581 26.68 5.37 -3.58
N GLN A 582 25.47 5.41 -4.14
CA GLN A 582 24.22 5.15 -3.40
C GLN A 582 24.12 3.69 -2.91
N LEU A 583 24.38 2.73 -3.79
CA LEU A 583 24.42 1.29 -3.46
C LEU A 583 25.47 0.97 -2.37
N ARG A 584 26.66 1.58 -2.45
CA ARG A 584 27.69 1.47 -1.41
C ARG A 584 27.28 2.15 -0.10
N THR A 585 26.57 3.28 -0.16
CA THR A 585 25.99 3.93 1.03
C THR A 585 24.97 3.02 1.72
N ALA A 586 24.17 2.28 0.93
CA ALA A 586 23.22 1.26 1.40
C ALA A 586 23.88 -0.07 1.85
N ALA A 587 25.20 -0.20 1.76
CA ALA A 587 25.96 -1.43 2.00
C ALA A 587 25.55 -2.63 1.11
N ILE A 588 24.88 -2.39 -0.02
CA ILE A 588 24.56 -3.43 -1.00
C ILE A 588 25.85 -3.92 -1.68
N GLY A 589 26.01 -5.24 -1.80
CA GLY A 589 27.17 -5.85 -2.45
C GLY A 589 26.93 -6.34 -3.88
N VAL A 590 25.68 -6.61 -4.26
CA VAL A 590 25.32 -7.17 -5.57
C VAL A 590 24.15 -6.39 -6.19
N ILE A 591 24.26 -6.05 -7.47
CA ILE A 591 23.09 -5.69 -8.29
C ILE A 591 22.69 -6.86 -9.18
N ALA A 592 21.40 -7.14 -9.27
CA ALA A 592 20.79 -8.02 -10.25
C ALA A 592 20.30 -7.13 -11.40
N VAL A 593 21.04 -7.09 -12.51
CA VAL A 593 20.71 -6.20 -13.63
C VAL A 593 19.63 -6.83 -14.51
N SER A 594 18.52 -6.10 -14.71
CA SER A 594 17.48 -6.42 -15.68
C SER A 594 18.09 -6.54 -17.08
N TRP A 595 17.91 -7.69 -17.73
CA TRP A 595 18.66 -8.05 -18.93
C TRP A 595 17.78 -8.68 -20.01
N TYR A 596 17.90 -8.11 -21.22
CA TYR A 596 17.36 -8.59 -22.47
C TYR A 596 18.48 -9.04 -23.43
N PRO A 597 18.27 -10.11 -24.23
CA PRO A 597 19.22 -10.54 -25.26
C PRO A 597 19.65 -9.44 -26.24
N PRO A 598 20.85 -9.55 -26.85
CA PRO A 598 21.35 -8.55 -27.80
C PRO A 598 20.35 -8.24 -28.93
N ASN A 599 20.15 -6.95 -29.21
CA ASN A 599 19.16 -6.42 -30.18
C ASN A 599 17.68 -6.66 -29.81
N THR A 600 17.39 -7.18 -28.61
CA THR A 600 16.03 -7.24 -28.04
C THR A 600 15.87 -6.23 -26.90
N LYS A 601 14.64 -6.07 -26.43
CA LYS A 601 14.22 -5.08 -25.43
C LYS A 601 12.82 -5.44 -24.89
N ASP A 602 12.39 -4.72 -23.87
CA ASP A 602 11.00 -4.64 -23.42
C ASP A 602 10.10 -3.90 -24.45
N GLU A 603 8.82 -3.75 -24.15
CA GLU A 603 7.85 -3.13 -25.08
C GLU A 603 8.00 -1.60 -25.24
N ASN A 604 8.67 -0.91 -24.30
CA ASN A 604 8.71 0.56 -24.19
C ASN A 604 10.12 1.16 -24.32
N GLY A 605 11.19 0.39 -24.06
CA GLY A 605 12.58 0.86 -24.03
C GLY A 605 13.36 0.78 -25.34
N GLU A 606 14.68 0.56 -25.22
CA GLU A 606 15.65 0.30 -26.30
C GLU A 606 16.74 -0.69 -25.83
N PRO A 607 17.50 -1.37 -26.71
CA PRO A 607 18.42 -2.43 -26.29
C PRO A 607 19.53 -1.98 -25.32
N THR A 608 19.53 -2.54 -24.12
CA THR A 608 20.37 -2.13 -22.99
C THR A 608 21.74 -2.82 -22.93
N GLU A 609 21.93 -3.97 -23.60
CA GLU A 609 23.13 -4.81 -23.51
C GLU A 609 24.45 -4.03 -23.57
N SER A 610 24.56 -3.09 -24.51
CA SER A 610 25.75 -2.24 -24.73
C SER A 610 26.20 -1.41 -23.52
N ILE A 611 25.37 -1.28 -22.48
CA ILE A 611 25.68 -0.60 -21.21
C ILE A 611 26.43 -1.54 -20.24
N VAL A 612 26.25 -2.85 -20.35
CA VAL A 612 26.78 -3.85 -19.39
C VAL A 612 28.30 -3.76 -19.19
N PRO A 613 29.15 -3.57 -20.22
CA PRO A 613 30.59 -3.38 -20.02
C PRO A 613 30.94 -2.13 -19.19
N LEU A 614 30.22 -1.02 -19.35
CA LEU A 614 30.42 0.20 -18.57
C LEU A 614 29.95 0.01 -17.12
N LEU A 615 28.77 -0.61 -16.95
CA LEU A 615 28.20 -0.96 -15.65
C LEU A 615 29.15 -1.84 -14.83
N LEU A 616 29.71 -2.88 -15.47
CA LEU A 616 30.68 -3.79 -14.86
C LEU A 616 31.95 -3.07 -14.38
N ASN A 617 32.55 -2.20 -15.22
CA ASN A 617 33.74 -1.43 -14.85
C ASN A 617 33.48 -0.51 -13.64
N LEU A 618 32.35 0.20 -13.63
CA LEU A 618 31.99 1.09 -12.51
C LEU A 618 31.59 0.31 -11.25
N ALA A 619 30.91 -0.83 -11.37
CA ALA A 619 30.68 -1.73 -10.25
C ALA A 619 32.00 -2.22 -9.63
N HIS A 620 32.99 -2.61 -10.45
CA HIS A 620 34.31 -3.03 -9.96
C HIS A 620 35.03 -1.92 -9.18
N LYS A 621 35.04 -0.68 -9.72
CA LYS A 621 35.62 0.52 -9.08
C LYS A 621 35.09 0.71 -7.65
N TYR A 622 33.83 0.37 -7.40
CA TYR A 622 33.19 0.50 -6.09
C TYR A 622 33.13 -0.79 -5.26
N HIS A 623 33.64 -1.91 -5.79
CA HIS A 623 33.53 -3.26 -5.21
C HIS A 623 32.10 -3.82 -5.13
N ILE A 624 31.23 -3.41 -6.06
CA ILE A 624 29.92 -4.04 -6.29
C ILE A 624 30.09 -5.20 -7.29
N LYS A 625 29.27 -6.24 -7.14
CA LYS A 625 29.15 -7.33 -8.10
C LYS A 625 27.87 -7.22 -8.94
N VAL A 626 27.89 -7.79 -10.14
CA VAL A 626 26.78 -7.81 -11.09
C VAL A 626 26.35 -9.26 -11.32
N ALA A 627 25.15 -9.60 -10.87
CA ALA A 627 24.38 -10.76 -11.26
C ALA A 627 23.36 -10.35 -12.34
N PHE A 628 22.77 -11.32 -13.06
CA PHE A 628 21.84 -11.03 -14.15
C PHE A 628 20.41 -11.48 -13.79
N HIS A 629 19.44 -10.64 -14.16
CA HIS A 629 18.01 -10.85 -14.00
C HIS A 629 17.41 -10.98 -15.40
N ILE A 630 17.14 -12.22 -15.81
CA ILE A 630 16.78 -12.57 -17.18
C ILE A 630 15.28 -12.39 -17.37
N GLU A 631 14.92 -11.39 -18.17
CA GLU A 631 13.56 -10.94 -18.40
C GLU A 631 12.76 -11.89 -19.32
N PRO A 632 11.41 -11.81 -19.33
CA PRO A 632 10.59 -12.48 -20.32
C PRO A 632 10.73 -11.79 -21.69
N TYR A 633 11.68 -12.27 -22.49
CA TYR A 633 11.80 -11.88 -23.89
C TYR A 633 10.98 -12.79 -24.82
N LYS A 634 10.61 -12.27 -25.99
CA LYS A 634 9.74 -12.96 -26.96
C LYS A 634 10.34 -14.31 -27.39
N GLY A 635 9.61 -15.39 -27.13
CA GLY A 635 10.01 -16.75 -27.51
C GLY A 635 11.05 -17.39 -26.59
N ARG A 636 11.26 -16.89 -25.36
CA ARG A 636 12.17 -17.50 -24.38
C ARG A 636 11.88 -18.99 -24.16
N ASP A 637 12.88 -19.83 -24.36
CA ASP A 637 12.83 -21.30 -24.26
C ASP A 637 14.15 -21.87 -23.70
N GLU A 638 14.23 -23.19 -23.50
CA GLU A 638 15.41 -23.84 -22.92
C GLU A 638 16.69 -23.69 -23.76
N VAL A 639 16.57 -23.62 -25.10
CA VAL A 639 17.69 -23.58 -26.04
C VAL A 639 18.27 -22.17 -26.15
N ASN A 640 17.40 -21.17 -26.21
CA ASN A 640 17.83 -19.78 -26.27
C ASN A 640 18.23 -19.23 -24.89
N VAL A 641 17.71 -19.75 -23.77
CA VAL A 641 18.26 -19.44 -22.44
C VAL A 641 19.66 -20.02 -22.28
N PHE A 642 19.93 -21.27 -22.69
CA PHE A 642 21.29 -21.82 -22.75
C PHE A 642 22.23 -20.89 -23.54
N SER A 643 21.80 -20.49 -24.74
CA SER A 643 22.58 -19.63 -25.65
C SER A 643 22.89 -18.25 -25.04
N ASN A 644 21.92 -17.68 -24.31
CA ASN A 644 22.07 -16.38 -23.64
C ASN A 644 22.93 -16.45 -22.37
N VAL A 645 22.78 -17.50 -21.55
CA VAL A 645 23.66 -17.75 -20.40
C VAL A 645 25.09 -17.96 -20.85
N LYS A 646 25.30 -18.78 -21.90
CA LYS A 646 26.59 -18.94 -22.56
C LYS A 646 27.17 -17.59 -23.01
N TYR A 647 26.41 -16.77 -23.72
CA TYR A 647 26.84 -15.44 -24.16
C TYR A 647 27.26 -14.54 -22.99
N ILE A 648 26.49 -14.51 -21.90
CA ILE A 648 26.78 -13.72 -20.70
C ILE A 648 28.09 -14.18 -20.04
N ILE A 649 28.32 -15.50 -19.95
CA ILE A 649 29.53 -16.08 -19.36
C ILE A 649 30.75 -15.84 -20.26
N GLU A 650 30.65 -16.08 -21.58
CA GLU A 650 31.75 -15.84 -22.53
C GLU A 650 32.13 -14.36 -22.65
N LYS A 651 31.15 -13.44 -22.61
CA LYS A 651 31.38 -12.01 -22.82
C LYS A 651 31.79 -11.24 -21.56
N TYR A 652 31.33 -11.68 -20.38
CA TYR A 652 31.52 -10.93 -19.13
C TYR A 652 32.11 -11.76 -17.97
N GLY A 653 32.19 -13.09 -18.09
CA GLY A 653 32.54 -13.97 -16.97
C GLY A 653 33.91 -13.68 -16.35
N ASP A 654 34.89 -13.28 -17.15
CA ASP A 654 36.25 -12.96 -16.68
C ASP A 654 36.35 -11.57 -16.00
N HIS A 655 35.29 -10.76 -16.06
CA HIS A 655 35.29 -9.44 -15.46
C HIS A 655 35.24 -9.53 -13.92
N PRO A 656 36.11 -8.81 -13.17
CA PRO A 656 36.20 -8.95 -11.70
C PRO A 656 34.95 -8.50 -10.91
N ALA A 657 34.02 -7.77 -11.53
CA ALA A 657 32.69 -7.48 -10.97
C ALA A 657 31.62 -8.54 -11.29
N PHE A 658 31.86 -9.52 -12.18
CA PHE A 658 30.90 -10.56 -12.48
C PHE A 658 30.61 -11.40 -11.22
N PHE A 659 29.35 -11.49 -10.80
CA PHE A 659 28.99 -12.18 -9.57
C PHE A 659 29.11 -13.69 -9.73
N ARG A 660 29.71 -14.34 -8.72
CA ARG A 660 29.68 -15.78 -8.54
C ARG A 660 29.48 -16.09 -7.06
N TYR A 661 28.68 -17.11 -6.77
CA TYR A 661 28.48 -17.64 -5.43
C TYR A 661 29.24 -18.95 -5.24
N ARG A 662 29.76 -19.19 -4.03
CA ARG A 662 30.31 -20.49 -3.64
C ARG A 662 29.20 -21.34 -3.03
N THR A 663 28.83 -22.40 -3.73
CA THR A 663 27.88 -23.42 -3.27
C THR A 663 28.41 -24.21 -2.08
N ASN A 664 27.52 -24.91 -1.37
CA ASN A 664 27.88 -25.83 -0.28
C ASN A 664 28.77 -26.99 -0.75
N THR A 665 28.75 -27.35 -2.04
CA THR A 665 29.65 -28.33 -2.67
C THR A 665 31.00 -27.74 -3.08
N GLY A 666 31.26 -26.47 -2.78
CA GLY A 666 32.53 -25.78 -3.05
C GLY A 666 32.68 -25.23 -4.48
N LYS A 667 31.84 -25.64 -5.45
CA LYS A 667 31.76 -25.03 -6.79
C LYS A 667 31.52 -23.52 -6.67
N VAL A 668 32.16 -22.71 -7.52
CA VAL A 668 32.00 -21.25 -7.57
C VAL A 668 31.33 -20.87 -8.90
N LEU A 669 30.02 -20.63 -8.85
CA LEU A 669 29.16 -20.56 -10.04
C LEU A 669 28.55 -19.15 -10.23
N PRO A 670 28.28 -18.71 -11.47
CA PRO A 670 27.39 -17.59 -11.77
C PRO A 670 26.02 -17.73 -11.09
N LEU A 671 25.29 -16.63 -10.91
CA LEU A 671 23.90 -16.66 -10.44
C LEU A 671 22.99 -15.83 -11.37
N PHE A 672 21.87 -16.45 -11.75
CA PHE A 672 20.83 -15.89 -12.62
C PHE A 672 19.46 -15.91 -11.93
N TYR A 673 18.80 -14.77 -11.87
CA TYR A 673 17.38 -14.68 -11.52
C TYR A 673 16.55 -14.81 -12.80
N MET A 674 15.53 -15.66 -12.81
CA MET A 674 14.65 -15.84 -13.96
C MET A 674 13.30 -15.16 -13.67
N TYR A 675 13.02 -14.02 -14.30
CA TYR A 675 11.72 -13.34 -14.13
C TYR A 675 10.63 -14.09 -14.88
N ASP A 676 9.43 -14.21 -14.31
CA ASP A 676 8.31 -15.00 -14.85
C ASP A 676 8.70 -16.40 -15.36
N SER A 677 9.53 -17.12 -14.59
CA SER A 677 10.04 -18.46 -14.97
C SER A 677 8.94 -19.49 -15.25
N TYR A 678 7.76 -19.32 -14.63
CA TYR A 678 6.57 -20.15 -14.82
C TYR A 678 5.91 -20.02 -16.21
N LEU A 679 6.30 -19.03 -17.03
CA LEU A 679 5.83 -18.91 -18.43
C LEU A 679 6.46 -19.95 -19.37
N VAL A 680 7.54 -20.61 -18.95
CA VAL A 680 8.18 -21.73 -19.67
C VAL A 680 7.90 -23.01 -18.90
N ASN A 681 7.55 -24.08 -19.62
CA ASN A 681 7.11 -25.33 -19.01
C ASN A 681 8.22 -26.00 -18.18
N SER A 682 7.86 -26.64 -17.06
CA SER A 682 8.82 -27.31 -16.18
C SER A 682 9.61 -28.45 -16.85
N GLU A 683 9.01 -29.18 -17.79
CA GLU A 683 9.73 -30.20 -18.58
C GLU A 683 10.60 -29.60 -19.70
N GLN A 684 10.42 -28.33 -20.05
CA GLN A 684 11.40 -27.59 -20.88
C GLN A 684 12.60 -27.16 -20.04
N TRP A 685 12.36 -26.59 -18.85
CA TRP A 685 13.42 -26.26 -17.91
C TRP A 685 14.25 -27.49 -17.50
N ALA A 686 13.61 -28.65 -17.30
CA ALA A 686 14.27 -29.90 -16.97
C ALA A 686 15.42 -30.24 -17.94
N LYS A 687 15.19 -30.13 -19.25
CA LYS A 687 16.19 -30.39 -20.31
C LYS A 687 17.46 -29.55 -20.17
N LEU A 688 17.32 -28.35 -19.61
CA LEU A 688 18.42 -27.43 -19.37
C LEU A 688 19.07 -27.67 -17.99
N LEU A 689 18.28 -27.86 -16.94
CA LEU A 689 18.74 -27.74 -15.56
C LEU A 689 18.92 -29.08 -14.81
N LYS A 690 18.49 -30.22 -15.35
CA LYS A 690 18.75 -31.54 -14.73
C LYS A 690 19.98 -32.24 -15.34
N HIS A 691 20.85 -32.74 -14.47
CA HIS A 691 22.00 -33.59 -14.82
C HIS A 691 21.64 -34.88 -15.59
N THR A 692 20.36 -35.27 -15.65
CA THR A 692 19.87 -36.44 -16.41
C THR A 692 19.70 -36.19 -17.91
N GLU A 693 19.72 -34.92 -18.34
CA GLU A 693 19.32 -34.51 -19.68
C GLU A 693 20.53 -34.23 -20.58
N SER A 694 20.54 -34.78 -21.80
CA SER A 694 21.71 -34.74 -22.69
C SER A 694 22.13 -33.34 -23.13
N ASN A 695 21.23 -32.36 -23.01
CA ASN A 695 21.41 -30.98 -23.44
C ASN A 695 21.54 -30.04 -22.23
N SER A 696 21.78 -30.58 -21.03
CA SER A 696 21.86 -29.80 -19.80
C SER A 696 23.06 -28.87 -19.78
N ILE A 697 22.90 -27.73 -19.08
CA ILE A 697 23.99 -26.82 -18.77
C ILE A 697 24.84 -27.28 -17.57
N ARG A 698 24.33 -28.23 -16.78
CA ARG A 698 24.99 -28.75 -15.58
C ARG A 698 26.31 -29.44 -15.92
N ASP A 699 27.32 -29.23 -15.07
CA ASP A 699 28.68 -29.76 -15.23
C ASP A 699 29.40 -29.35 -16.55
N THR A 700 28.85 -28.37 -17.28
CA THR A 700 29.53 -27.71 -18.40
C THR A 700 30.31 -26.46 -17.92
N PRO A 701 31.18 -25.85 -18.75
CA PRO A 701 31.79 -24.55 -18.44
C PRO A 701 30.80 -23.38 -18.24
N TYR A 702 29.51 -23.59 -18.53
CA TYR A 702 28.44 -22.61 -18.40
C TYR A 702 27.49 -22.92 -17.22
N ASP A 703 27.78 -23.95 -16.42
CA ASP A 703 27.01 -24.33 -15.23
C ASP A 703 26.88 -23.14 -14.26
N ALA A 704 25.68 -22.95 -13.72
CA ALA A 704 25.28 -21.74 -13.02
C ALA A 704 24.12 -22.01 -12.05
N ILE A 705 23.91 -21.09 -11.11
CA ILE A 705 22.81 -21.12 -10.15
C ILE A 705 21.60 -20.38 -10.75
N PHE A 706 20.47 -21.06 -10.88
CA PHE A 706 19.23 -20.52 -11.43
C PHE A 706 18.15 -20.38 -10.35
N ILE A 707 17.69 -19.15 -10.13
CA ILE A 707 16.69 -18.80 -9.11
C ILE A 707 15.34 -18.49 -9.80
N ALA A 708 14.31 -19.26 -9.47
CA ALA A 708 12.97 -19.17 -10.08
C ALA A 708 12.02 -18.24 -9.32
N LEU A 709 11.13 -17.56 -10.05
CA LEU A 709 10.10 -16.70 -9.44
C LEU A 709 8.92 -17.54 -8.92
N LEU A 710 8.70 -17.51 -7.60
CA LEU A 710 7.56 -18.13 -6.94
C LEU A 710 6.39 -17.13 -6.85
N VAL A 711 5.28 -17.44 -7.52
CA VAL A 711 4.07 -16.57 -7.54
C VAL A 711 2.89 -17.24 -6.87
N GLU A 712 2.54 -18.47 -7.27
CA GLU A 712 1.51 -19.30 -6.64
C GLU A 712 2.15 -20.49 -5.91
N GLU A 713 1.50 -21.02 -4.86
CA GLU A 713 2.01 -22.17 -4.12
C GLU A 713 2.24 -23.40 -5.01
N LYS A 714 1.36 -23.63 -6.01
CA LYS A 714 1.48 -24.75 -6.96
C LYS A 714 2.84 -24.78 -7.67
N HIS A 715 3.45 -23.60 -7.92
CA HIS A 715 4.73 -23.49 -8.60
C HIS A 715 5.89 -24.13 -7.80
N LYS A 716 5.75 -24.36 -6.47
CA LYS A 716 6.70 -25.16 -5.68
C LYS A 716 7.00 -26.51 -6.37
N ARG A 717 5.96 -27.20 -6.86
CA ARG A 717 6.12 -28.48 -7.57
C ARG A 717 6.81 -28.31 -8.93
N ASP A 718 6.42 -27.29 -9.69
CA ASP A 718 6.96 -27.04 -11.02
C ASP A 718 8.44 -26.65 -10.98
N ILE A 719 8.87 -25.95 -9.94
CA ILE A 719 10.26 -25.56 -9.68
C ILE A 719 11.16 -26.80 -9.43
N LEU A 720 10.68 -27.78 -8.66
CA LEU A 720 11.38 -29.07 -8.48
C LEU A 720 11.40 -29.88 -9.78
N THR A 721 10.27 -29.94 -10.50
CA THR A 721 10.20 -30.60 -11.81
C THR A 721 11.15 -29.95 -12.82
N ALA A 722 11.35 -28.63 -12.74
CA ALA A 722 12.26 -27.87 -13.58
C ALA A 722 13.75 -28.05 -13.25
N GLY A 723 14.13 -28.33 -12.00
CA GLY A 723 15.53 -28.48 -11.59
C GLY A 723 16.27 -27.17 -11.28
N PHE A 724 15.54 -26.13 -10.86
CA PHE A 724 16.12 -24.87 -10.37
C PHE A 724 16.92 -25.06 -9.07
N ASP A 725 17.85 -24.14 -8.80
CA ASP A 725 18.72 -24.14 -7.61
C ASP A 725 18.13 -23.35 -6.43
N GLY A 726 17.07 -22.57 -6.65
CA GLY A 726 16.50 -21.70 -5.63
C GLY A 726 15.25 -20.95 -6.08
N VAL A 727 14.65 -20.20 -5.14
CA VAL A 727 13.44 -19.38 -5.39
C VAL A 727 13.59 -17.96 -4.88
N TYR A 728 12.92 -17.02 -5.55
CA TYR A 728 12.72 -15.64 -5.11
C TYR A 728 11.27 -15.18 -5.35
N THR A 729 10.90 -14.03 -4.78
CA THR A 729 9.49 -13.62 -4.67
C THR A 729 9.15 -12.33 -5.42
N TYR A 730 10.16 -11.54 -5.79
CA TYR A 730 10.15 -10.26 -6.52
C TYR A 730 9.27 -9.15 -5.95
N PHE A 731 7.94 -9.30 -5.96
CA PHE A 731 7.02 -8.17 -5.81
C PHE A 731 7.13 -7.48 -4.45
N ALA A 732 7.28 -6.14 -4.46
CA ALA A 732 7.38 -5.31 -3.26
C ALA A 732 6.08 -5.23 -2.43
N THR A 733 4.95 -5.69 -2.99
CA THR A 733 3.61 -5.60 -2.39
C THR A 733 3.26 -6.85 -1.59
N ASN A 734 3.24 -6.73 -0.25
CA ASN A 734 2.73 -7.78 0.63
C ASN A 734 1.27 -8.10 0.24
N GLY A 735 0.97 -9.38 0.04
CA GLY A 735 -0.33 -9.88 -0.38
C GLY A 735 -0.59 -9.91 -1.90
N PHE A 736 0.34 -9.48 -2.77
CA PHE A 736 0.11 -9.51 -4.23
C PHE A 736 0.13 -10.95 -4.81
N SER A 737 0.97 -11.81 -4.24
CA SER A 737 1.15 -13.20 -4.66
C SER A 737 1.49 -14.08 -3.46
N TYR A 738 1.33 -15.40 -3.58
CA TYR A 738 1.71 -16.34 -2.51
C TYR A 738 3.19 -16.16 -2.12
N GLY A 739 4.08 -15.96 -3.10
CA GLY A 739 5.49 -15.70 -2.84
C GLY A 739 5.77 -14.36 -2.15
N SER A 740 5.07 -13.28 -2.51
CA SER A 740 5.28 -11.94 -1.93
C SER A 740 4.54 -11.72 -0.60
N THR A 741 3.68 -12.66 -0.18
CA THR A 741 2.98 -12.59 1.11
C THR A 741 3.90 -13.09 2.22
N GLN A 742 4.26 -12.19 3.13
CA GLN A 742 5.37 -12.38 4.08
C GLN A 742 5.12 -13.54 5.06
N ARG A 743 3.85 -13.75 5.47
CA ARG A 743 3.44 -14.87 6.34
C ARG A 743 3.70 -16.27 5.76
N ASN A 744 3.96 -16.37 4.45
CA ASN A 744 4.27 -17.64 3.79
C ASN A 744 5.78 -17.93 3.77
N TRP A 745 6.64 -16.99 4.16
CA TRP A 745 8.10 -17.11 3.97
C TRP A 745 8.73 -18.23 4.79
N ASP A 746 8.23 -18.55 5.99
CA ASP A 746 8.69 -19.71 6.76
C ASP A 746 8.32 -21.04 6.07
N SER A 747 7.12 -21.13 5.48
CA SER A 747 6.69 -22.30 4.69
C SER A 747 7.50 -22.46 3.40
N ILE A 748 7.91 -21.35 2.78
CA ILE A 748 8.76 -21.34 1.60
C ILE A 748 10.21 -21.71 1.98
N LYS A 749 10.74 -21.19 3.09
CA LYS A 749 12.06 -21.54 3.61
C LYS A 749 12.15 -23.02 3.96
N ALA A 750 11.18 -23.56 4.72
CA ALA A 750 11.14 -24.99 5.06
C ALA A 750 11.09 -25.87 3.80
N PHE A 751 10.21 -25.54 2.84
CA PHE A 751 10.18 -26.21 1.53
C PHE A 751 11.52 -26.15 0.80
N CYS A 752 12.24 -25.02 0.86
CA CYS A 752 13.55 -24.88 0.27
C CYS A 752 14.60 -25.74 0.98
N GLU A 753 14.60 -25.81 2.31
CA GLU A 753 15.53 -26.66 3.09
C GLU A 753 15.28 -28.15 2.84
N ASP A 754 14.03 -28.60 2.86
CA ASP A 754 13.62 -29.98 2.55
C ASP A 754 14.09 -30.46 1.15
N ASN A 755 14.33 -29.52 0.23
CA ASN A 755 14.69 -29.81 -1.17
C ASN A 755 16.09 -29.28 -1.57
N ASN A 756 16.91 -28.81 -0.62
CA ASN A 756 18.23 -28.22 -0.87
C ASN A 756 18.21 -27.09 -1.94
N LEU A 757 17.23 -26.19 -1.83
CA LEU A 757 17.08 -24.99 -2.64
C LEU A 757 17.52 -23.74 -1.86
N ILE A 758 18.08 -22.76 -2.55
CA ILE A 758 18.39 -21.43 -2.00
C ILE A 758 17.09 -20.62 -1.85
N PHE A 759 16.81 -20.05 -0.67
CA PHE A 759 15.70 -19.10 -0.51
C PHE A 759 16.18 -17.64 -0.52
N ILE A 760 15.57 -16.83 -1.38
CA ILE A 760 15.86 -15.40 -1.53
C ILE A 760 14.56 -14.58 -1.48
N PRO A 761 14.04 -14.22 -0.29
CA PRO A 761 12.91 -13.31 -0.20
C PRO A 761 13.26 -11.96 -0.84
N SER A 762 12.27 -11.35 -1.48
CA SER A 762 12.32 -10.01 -2.04
C SER A 762 11.55 -9.03 -1.16
N VAL A 763 12.24 -7.99 -0.70
CA VAL A 763 11.70 -6.91 0.16
C VAL A 763 11.65 -5.61 -0.62
N GLY A 764 10.70 -4.73 -0.31
CA GLY A 764 10.59 -3.43 -0.97
C GLY A 764 10.14 -2.31 -0.05
N PRO A 765 10.48 -1.05 -0.36
CA PRO A 765 10.19 0.10 0.50
C PRO A 765 8.71 0.53 0.47
N GLY A 766 7.95 0.02 -0.49
CA GLY A 766 6.56 0.31 -0.80
C GLY A 766 6.31 -0.01 -2.29
N TYR A 767 5.11 0.31 -2.77
CA TYR A 767 4.72 0.14 -4.18
C TYR A 767 3.70 1.21 -4.57
N ILE A 768 3.82 1.80 -5.75
CA ILE A 768 2.79 2.62 -6.40
C ILE A 768 3.18 2.86 -7.87
N ASP A 769 2.38 2.36 -8.79
CA ASP A 769 2.61 2.41 -10.24
C ASP A 769 1.55 3.23 -11.00
N THR A 770 0.65 3.88 -10.28
CA THR A 770 -0.54 4.59 -10.81
C THR A 770 -0.25 5.68 -11.86
N SER A 771 0.97 6.18 -11.96
CA SER A 771 1.39 7.02 -13.10
C SER A 771 1.23 6.29 -14.43
N ILE A 772 1.69 5.03 -14.50
CA ILE A 772 1.69 4.22 -15.73
C ILE A 772 0.59 3.16 -15.77
N ARG A 773 0.04 2.73 -14.62
CA ARG A 773 -1.13 1.83 -14.54
C ARG A 773 -2.19 2.43 -13.60
N PRO A 774 -2.95 3.46 -14.04
CA PRO A 774 -3.88 4.20 -13.17
C PRO A 774 -4.92 3.35 -12.43
N TRP A 775 -5.23 2.17 -12.97
CA TRP A 775 -6.16 1.17 -12.45
C TRP A 775 -5.56 0.18 -11.42
N ASN A 776 -4.24 0.15 -11.22
CA ASN A 776 -3.57 -0.84 -10.36
C ASN A 776 -3.41 -0.39 -8.90
N PHE A 777 -4.07 0.72 -8.51
CA PHE A 777 -3.95 1.34 -7.19
C PHE A 777 -4.20 0.39 -6.00
N GLN A 778 -4.96 -0.72 -6.16
CA GLN A 778 -5.19 -1.75 -5.14
C GLN A 778 -3.87 -2.34 -4.58
N ASN A 779 -2.84 -2.40 -5.43
CA ASN A 779 -1.53 -2.94 -5.09
C ASN A 779 -0.58 -1.89 -4.49
N THR A 780 -1.05 -0.64 -4.33
CA THR A 780 -0.32 0.41 -3.62
C THR A 780 -0.01 -0.01 -2.19
N ARG A 781 1.25 0.19 -1.77
CA ARG A 781 1.71 0.04 -0.39
C ARG A 781 2.50 1.29 -0.01
N ASN A 782 1.89 2.12 0.83
CA ASN A 782 2.52 3.35 1.30
C ASN A 782 3.78 3.02 2.10
N ARG A 783 4.83 3.84 1.94
CA ARG A 783 6.14 3.58 2.59
C ARG A 783 6.13 3.81 4.10
N ILE A 784 5.13 4.55 4.62
CA ILE A 784 4.93 4.91 6.03
C ILE A 784 6.25 5.39 6.67
N ASN A 785 6.88 6.40 6.07
CA ASN A 785 8.17 6.98 6.48
C ASN A 785 9.35 6.00 6.62
N GLY A 786 9.23 4.79 6.06
CA GLY A 786 10.21 3.69 6.19
C GLY A 786 9.68 2.46 6.91
N LYS A 787 8.59 2.56 7.69
CA LYS A 787 8.06 1.47 8.53
C LYS A 787 7.63 0.25 7.71
N TYR A 788 7.02 0.43 6.54
CA TYR A 788 6.68 -0.69 5.65
C TYR A 788 7.93 -1.49 5.24
N TYR A 789 9.02 -0.78 4.92
CA TYR A 789 10.29 -1.40 4.55
C TYR A 789 10.92 -2.15 5.72
N GLU A 790 10.93 -1.54 6.92
CA GLU A 790 11.50 -2.17 8.12
C GLU A 790 10.72 -3.42 8.54
N THR A 791 9.39 -3.43 8.41
CA THR A 791 8.58 -4.64 8.64
C THR A 791 8.93 -5.73 7.63
N SER A 792 9.02 -5.40 6.33
CA SER A 792 9.38 -6.36 5.28
C SER A 792 10.80 -6.94 5.48
N LEU A 793 11.77 -6.10 5.85
CA LEU A 793 13.13 -6.51 6.21
C LEU A 793 13.17 -7.37 7.49
N SER A 794 12.28 -7.13 8.46
CA SER A 794 12.14 -7.94 9.67
C SER A 794 11.63 -9.35 9.35
N ALA A 795 10.55 -9.47 8.56
CA ALA A 795 10.02 -10.76 8.13
C ALA A 795 11.05 -11.55 7.29
N ALA A 796 11.79 -10.86 6.42
CA ALA A 796 12.87 -11.48 5.65
C ALA A 796 14.02 -11.97 6.54
N LEU A 797 14.33 -11.28 7.65
CA LEU A 797 15.35 -11.73 8.60
C LEU A 797 14.87 -12.93 9.43
N GLN A 798 13.59 -12.93 9.85
CA GLN A 798 12.97 -13.98 10.65
C GLN A 798 12.94 -15.33 9.91
N ALA A 799 12.67 -15.33 8.60
CA ALA A 799 12.67 -16.52 7.74
C ALA A 799 14.08 -17.08 7.41
N ARG A 800 15.13 -16.63 8.13
CA ARG A 800 16.55 -17.08 8.06
C ARG A 800 17.08 -17.43 6.65
N PRO A 801 16.95 -16.55 5.64
CA PRO A 801 17.25 -16.88 4.26
C PRO A 801 18.74 -16.85 3.94
N ASP A 802 19.11 -17.50 2.84
CA ASP A 802 20.48 -17.58 2.33
C ASP A 802 21.00 -16.21 1.85
N PHE A 803 20.10 -15.44 1.24
CA PHE A 803 20.28 -14.09 0.69
C PHE A 803 19.03 -13.24 0.95
N ILE A 804 19.14 -11.92 0.84
CA ILE A 804 17.98 -11.02 0.73
C ILE A 804 18.10 -10.25 -0.59
N SER A 805 16.98 -10.10 -1.31
CA SER A 805 16.88 -9.28 -2.52
C SER A 805 16.01 -8.05 -2.28
N ILE A 806 16.40 -6.90 -2.83
CA ILE A 806 15.68 -5.63 -2.71
C ILE A 806 15.02 -5.30 -4.05
N THR A 807 13.70 -5.17 -4.02
CA THR A 807 12.86 -4.64 -5.09
C THR A 807 12.46 -3.21 -4.70
N SER A 808 13.17 -2.18 -5.16
CA SER A 808 14.27 -2.18 -6.15
C SER A 808 15.32 -1.12 -5.83
N PHE A 809 16.44 -1.10 -6.57
CA PHE A 809 17.28 0.10 -6.58
C PHE A 809 16.55 1.27 -7.25
N ASN A 810 16.16 1.13 -8.52
CA ASN A 810 15.65 2.22 -9.37
C ASN A 810 14.48 1.83 -10.30
N GLU A 811 13.58 0.94 -9.88
CA GLU A 811 12.31 0.73 -10.59
C GLU A 811 11.33 1.86 -10.27
N TRP A 812 11.54 2.98 -10.96
CA TRP A 812 10.78 4.21 -10.79
C TRP A 812 9.32 4.08 -11.26
N HIS A 813 9.00 3.20 -12.23
CA HIS A 813 7.63 3.08 -12.74
C HIS A 813 6.67 2.48 -11.72
N GLU A 814 7.19 1.64 -10.81
CA GLU A 814 6.39 0.94 -9.80
C GLU A 814 6.54 1.52 -8.39
N GLY A 815 7.27 2.64 -8.25
CA GLY A 815 7.42 3.33 -6.96
C GLY A 815 8.15 2.51 -5.89
N THR A 816 8.94 1.50 -6.30
CA THR A 816 9.66 0.57 -5.40
C THR A 816 11.11 0.95 -5.14
N GLN A 817 11.59 2.04 -5.75
CA GLN A 817 13.00 2.43 -5.73
C GLN A 817 13.51 2.84 -4.34
N ILE A 818 14.72 2.39 -3.95
CA ILE A 818 15.45 2.94 -2.80
C ILE A 818 16.40 4.10 -3.19
N GLU A 819 16.61 4.34 -4.49
CA GLU A 819 17.33 5.52 -5.01
C GLU A 819 16.75 6.82 -4.43
N MET A 820 17.61 7.82 -4.22
CA MET A 820 17.24 9.11 -3.65
C MET A 820 16.20 9.85 -4.52
N ALA A 821 14.99 10.04 -3.99
CA ALA A 821 13.95 10.91 -4.55
C ALA A 821 13.94 12.29 -3.89
N ILE A 822 13.38 13.29 -4.58
CA ILE A 822 13.25 14.67 -4.07
C ILE A 822 11.82 15.20 -4.19
N PRO A 823 11.39 16.13 -3.32
CA PRO A 823 10.16 16.90 -3.50
C PRO A 823 10.16 17.62 -4.85
N LYS A 824 9.15 17.34 -5.68
CA LYS A 824 8.95 17.98 -6.99
C LYS A 824 7.48 18.34 -7.16
N THR A 825 7.22 19.54 -7.66
CA THR A 825 5.90 19.96 -8.13
C THR A 825 6.06 20.59 -9.50
N SER A 826 5.24 20.16 -10.44
CA SER A 826 5.14 20.67 -11.80
C SER A 826 3.65 20.84 -12.15
N GLN A 827 3.16 20.20 -13.22
CA GLN A 827 1.74 19.93 -13.42
C GLN A 827 1.25 18.83 -12.45
N THR A 828 2.16 17.97 -12.00
CA THR A 828 1.93 16.89 -11.03
C THR A 828 2.63 17.23 -9.70
N VAL A 829 2.02 16.86 -8.57
CA VAL A 829 2.71 16.80 -7.27
C VAL A 829 3.25 15.38 -7.14
N TYR A 830 4.57 15.22 -7.16
CA TYR A 830 5.20 13.91 -6.97
C TYR A 830 5.19 13.54 -5.49
N LEU A 831 5.11 12.24 -5.21
CA LEU A 831 5.46 11.72 -3.89
C LEU A 831 6.96 11.91 -3.65
N ASP A 832 7.31 12.10 -2.40
CA ASP A 832 8.69 12.25 -1.94
C ASP A 832 8.91 11.48 -0.63
N TYR A 833 10.06 11.71 0.02
CA TYR A 833 10.46 11.00 1.23
C TYR A 833 10.31 11.83 2.52
N LEU A 834 9.67 13.00 2.46
CA LEU A 834 9.47 13.89 3.61
C LEU A 834 8.61 13.23 4.70
N PRO A 835 8.88 13.50 6.00
CA PRO A 835 9.82 14.49 6.54
C PRO A 835 11.29 14.06 6.52
N ASN A 836 11.61 12.87 6.03
CA ASN A 836 12.98 12.36 5.99
C ASN A 836 13.80 12.96 4.81
N LYS A 837 15.11 12.71 4.86
CA LYS A 837 16.05 13.07 3.78
C LYS A 837 15.90 12.12 2.58
N PRO A 838 16.30 12.54 1.36
CA PRO A 838 16.39 11.66 0.19
C PRO A 838 17.15 10.34 0.41
N THR A 839 18.13 10.34 1.33
CA THR A 839 18.97 9.19 1.69
C THR A 839 18.26 8.11 2.52
N ILE A 840 17.05 8.33 3.04
CA ILE A 840 16.45 7.49 4.10
C ILE A 840 16.38 6.00 3.76
N TYR A 841 15.98 5.61 2.55
CA TYR A 841 15.89 4.20 2.18
C TYR A 841 17.27 3.54 2.00
N LEU A 842 18.30 4.29 1.63
CA LEU A 842 19.69 3.83 1.66
C LEU A 842 20.16 3.64 3.11
N GLU A 843 19.79 4.55 4.03
CA GLU A 843 20.16 4.48 5.45
C GLU A 843 19.47 3.31 6.18
N ILE A 844 18.19 3.06 5.90
CA ILE A 844 17.46 1.86 6.37
C ILE A 844 18.09 0.60 5.79
N THR A 845 18.37 0.57 4.47
CA THR A 845 19.02 -0.59 3.85
C THR A 845 20.37 -0.90 4.52
N ARG A 846 21.20 0.13 4.80
CA ARG A 846 22.48 -0.02 5.51
C ARG A 846 22.30 -0.59 6.93
N LYS A 847 21.30 -0.14 7.68
CA LYS A 847 20.95 -0.67 9.02
C LYS A 847 20.68 -2.17 8.93
N TRP A 848 19.79 -2.58 8.03
CA TRP A 848 19.41 -3.99 7.90
C TRP A 848 20.47 -4.87 7.23
N ALA A 849 21.28 -4.33 6.32
CA ALA A 849 22.45 -5.01 5.76
C ALA A 849 23.46 -5.42 6.84
N ALA A 850 23.63 -4.59 7.87
CA ALA A 850 24.49 -4.88 9.01
C ALA A 850 23.85 -5.90 9.98
N ILE A 851 22.54 -5.80 10.24
CA ILE A 851 21.80 -6.77 11.08
C ILE A 851 21.81 -8.15 10.43
N PHE A 852 21.37 -8.26 9.17
CA PHE A 852 21.37 -9.52 8.40
C PHE A 852 22.78 -10.10 8.28
N GLY A 853 23.78 -9.27 7.96
CA GLY A 853 25.18 -9.72 7.93
C GLY A 853 25.71 -10.19 9.30
N GLY A 854 25.13 -9.71 10.40
CA GLY A 854 25.40 -10.16 11.77
C GLY A 854 24.77 -11.51 12.08
N GLU A 855 23.44 -11.61 11.97
CA GLU A 855 22.70 -12.84 12.28
C GLU A 855 23.10 -14.00 11.34
N ARG A 856 23.29 -13.73 10.04
CA ARG A 856 23.70 -14.76 9.07
C ARG A 856 25.07 -15.38 9.40
N ARG A 857 25.96 -14.71 10.13
CA ARG A 857 27.18 -15.35 10.66
C ARG A 857 26.88 -16.31 11.81
N LYS A 858 26.04 -15.91 12.77
CA LYS A 858 25.57 -16.77 13.87
C LYS A 858 24.76 -18.00 13.42
N TRP A 859 24.30 -18.03 12.17
CA TRP A 859 23.64 -19.19 11.57
C TRP A 859 24.62 -20.15 10.87
N GLN A 860 25.91 -19.79 10.77
CA GLN A 860 27.00 -20.60 10.20
C GLN A 860 28.05 -20.98 11.25
N GLU A 861 27.90 -20.50 12.48
CA GLU A 861 28.64 -20.86 13.69
C GLU A 861 27.89 -21.97 14.47
#